data_AF-A0AAN9C781-F1
#
_entry.id   AF-A0AAN9C781-F1
#
_cell.length_a   1.000
_cell.length_b   1.000
_cell.length_c   1.000
_cell.angle_alpha   90.00
_cell.angle_beta   90.00
_cell.angle_gamma   90.00
#
_symmetry.space_group_name_H-M   'P 1'
#
loop_
_entity.id
_entity.type
_entity.pdbx_description
1 polymer ?
#
loop_
_entity_poly.entity_id
_entity_poly.type
_entity_poly.pdbx_seq_one_letter_code
_entity_poly.pdbx_strand_id
1 'polypeptide(L)'
;MDNSYRRTLEDTQREKYDLQRRVTALSTELDVARDEKASVAAKRMDLERTVRTLERDVSEKISKFDGLIRELEDTRKRSDKAERQVQHLTHEVDFKNQELESIRKELKDLWNSHNQMTEHSAQQAQLIHQLQSLQHDTQIMIKNQEDAFTVESKSLQQMYQDVCVRYEASKQIESDLRQQILHLKKDMMEQDDIIAKQREQVEAMREQLNRPDPANCFMDADLAAADRSTLEARRDLGALRQLEKTIDKLDRSIDRDGTLEFDLSHTQRSGRHSTPSRDGQDGDSSLRMSRRARSLSPRRYQQEAGESSAVLEQRLADAQRLLELRDNELDALRRAHARRLERLKSVQHSEKLLQEQIKTYEDRQPNYIGAGKKKKVQRSDPRQLRRENSDAVWNELSYFKTQNRNLEVERLSLQEELDELRVQASVDAATVHELRVNLQAQREEFEYQLKKREAMATDRKDVEGELMMLRSRVQNKDHHINKLEKDLQEMAVNRDTILEEKKALKTQANELQQEVSQCRMKIADLRHTLQRQQRALEESIHTQGSHKSREASQSLRQTSAAGKPLRRKPTQRFKKPAGRNNSSVKQYQRALNTSIEKMRGVFTDFGADGWEEVTESGETEDCGEWEEDDDTEATVDSLGATIARHARESTPGTDSTDTTPTPSLSLRRTLAARALQKGNSRPRRAPTRSKGSQTKPSAPGKNNIRVQIHSPPAVVSPRRNRSPTPRERVVLREMATSPIPWETGQETRAAAVRPLPVRVGGRQLSVLKQRVSHLSQQLATFRATRTLALKKFAEMKATNQQLTSDLNQANQRLKTARLTCQRLSSDMERLQQEKKSMEEHVMAKDKSEGAEKQNDNDKRLLEARLKMSTSEVSRQAATIRSLKTEVDTLQDQIRGFQDRINHLERDNNQKRNLVESQRIKLKATQDISKVHDDTMEELQTKLKLSAESTDKMRIQLDSLKKRMKVVMHEKRDYEDKYLQVSLALEKKAKDLSTSREKCSQLEAAMAQLEALSQQQLQRVATHSEAAVDAAQAQMSATHGTLTGYQQFVKLLCTELLDRVTRARKQLRETAAAREEQARVAHDSDTASLKRAQDTARDILNISQSDLDDIMSADGDHAAEEVVAVQEGKKDRKWLRKCEKIMATKDEFVRPLVSLILLKVDERADLLMRLAS
;
A
#
# COMPACT_ATOMS: atom_id res chain seq x y z
N MET A 1 -64.89 -59.86 100.00
CA MET A 1 -63.59 -59.18 99.78
C MET A 1 -62.92 -59.67 98.50
N ASP A 2 -62.67 -60.97 98.36
CA ASP A 2 -61.77 -61.55 97.35
C ASP A 2 -62.05 -61.18 95.87
N ASN A 3 -63.33 -61.10 95.46
CA ASN A 3 -63.68 -60.69 94.10
C ASN A 3 -63.26 -59.25 93.75
N SER A 4 -63.06 -58.38 94.75
CA SER A 4 -62.52 -57.04 94.53
C SER A 4 -61.02 -57.08 94.25
N TYR A 5 -60.27 -57.88 95.03
CA TYR A 5 -58.83 -58.06 94.88
C TYR A 5 -58.45 -58.77 93.58
N ARG A 6 -59.26 -59.73 93.11
CA ARG A 6 -59.01 -60.37 91.80
C ARG A 6 -59.17 -59.36 90.66
N ARG A 7 -60.20 -58.50 90.69
CA ARG A 7 -60.40 -57.47 89.66
C ARG A 7 -59.27 -56.44 89.64
N THR A 8 -58.86 -55.91 90.79
CA THR A 8 -57.72 -54.97 90.84
C THR A 8 -56.40 -55.63 90.40
N LEU A 9 -56.21 -56.93 90.65
CA LEU A 9 -55.06 -57.67 90.11
C LEU A 9 -55.13 -57.84 88.58
N GLU A 10 -56.31 -58.15 88.02
CA GLU A 10 -56.51 -58.24 86.57
C GLU A 10 -56.32 -56.88 85.88
N ASP A 11 -56.84 -55.79 86.48
CA ASP A 11 -56.72 -54.44 85.94
C ASP A 11 -55.27 -53.94 86.01
N THR A 12 -54.56 -54.15 87.13
CA THR A 12 -53.11 -53.84 87.20
C THR A 12 -52.25 -54.72 86.29
N GLN A 13 -52.68 -55.95 85.97
CA GLN A 13 -52.04 -56.76 84.93
C GLN A 13 -52.28 -56.19 83.53
N ARG A 14 -53.51 -55.75 83.21
CA ARG A 14 -53.81 -55.06 81.93
C ARG A 14 -52.99 -53.79 81.79
N GLU A 15 -52.98 -52.93 82.81
CA GLU A 15 -52.15 -51.72 82.86
C GLU A 15 -50.66 -52.05 82.67
N LYS A 16 -50.15 -53.09 83.33
CA LYS A 16 -48.78 -53.57 83.10
C LYS A 16 -48.54 -53.96 81.65
N TYR A 17 -49.40 -54.74 81.02
CA TYR A 17 -49.26 -55.14 79.62
C TYR A 17 -49.33 -53.94 78.66
N ASP A 18 -50.25 -53.01 78.89
CA ASP A 18 -50.39 -51.80 78.06
C ASP A 18 -49.21 -50.85 78.22
N LEU A 19 -48.71 -50.65 79.45
CA LEU A 19 -47.45 -49.94 79.70
C LEU A 19 -46.27 -50.64 79.04
N GLN A 20 -46.18 -51.97 79.12
CA GLN A 20 -45.10 -52.75 78.53
C GLN A 20 -45.12 -52.66 76.98
N ARG A 21 -46.31 -52.72 76.38
CA ARG A 21 -46.52 -52.47 74.93
C ARG A 21 -46.12 -51.04 74.54
N ARG A 22 -46.47 -50.05 75.35
CA ARG A 22 -46.13 -48.64 75.12
C ARG A 22 -44.62 -48.37 75.27
N VAL A 23 -43.96 -49.04 76.22
CA VAL A 23 -42.49 -49.04 76.35
C VAL A 23 -41.82 -49.68 75.13
N THR A 24 -42.34 -50.80 74.61
CA THR A 24 -41.78 -51.40 73.38
C THR A 24 -41.98 -50.50 72.16
N ALA A 25 -43.14 -49.85 72.00
CA ALA A 25 -43.40 -48.91 70.91
C ALA A 25 -42.46 -47.70 70.97
N LEU A 26 -42.33 -47.08 72.15
CA LEU A 26 -41.40 -45.98 72.37
C LEU A 26 -39.94 -46.39 72.14
N SER A 27 -39.55 -47.63 72.48
CA SER A 27 -38.20 -48.13 72.16
C SER A 27 -37.99 -48.22 70.65
N THR A 28 -38.95 -48.77 69.90
CA THR A 28 -38.84 -48.88 68.43
C THR A 28 -38.85 -47.50 67.75
N GLU A 29 -39.64 -46.55 68.23
CA GLU A 29 -39.62 -45.16 67.73
C GLU A 29 -38.27 -44.48 68.01
N LEU A 30 -37.68 -44.74 69.18
CA LEU A 30 -36.38 -44.19 69.58
C LEU A 30 -35.23 -44.84 68.78
N ASP A 31 -35.34 -46.13 68.42
CA ASP A 31 -34.39 -46.81 67.55
C ASP A 31 -34.50 -46.34 66.09
N VAL A 32 -35.71 -46.15 65.54
CA VAL A 32 -35.91 -45.52 64.23
C VAL A 32 -35.33 -44.10 64.22
N ALA A 33 -35.57 -43.29 65.26
CA ALA A 33 -34.99 -41.96 65.38
C ALA A 33 -33.45 -41.98 65.51
N ARG A 34 -32.86 -43.03 66.08
CA ARG A 34 -31.39 -43.24 66.09
C ARG A 34 -30.87 -43.53 64.69
N ASP A 35 -31.52 -44.41 63.94
CA ASP A 35 -31.11 -44.79 62.58
C ASP A 35 -31.29 -43.63 61.58
N GLU A 36 -32.38 -42.86 61.70
CA GLU A 36 -32.58 -41.62 60.93
C GLU A 36 -31.49 -40.59 61.26
N LYS A 37 -31.18 -40.37 62.55
CA LYS A 37 -30.09 -39.50 62.99
C LYS A 37 -28.73 -39.97 62.46
N ALA A 38 -28.47 -41.28 62.43
CA ALA A 38 -27.24 -41.85 61.86
C ALA A 38 -27.17 -41.65 60.34
N SER A 39 -28.29 -41.83 59.63
CA SER A 39 -28.41 -41.59 58.18
C SER A 39 -28.19 -40.11 57.82
N VAL A 40 -28.76 -39.18 58.59
CA VAL A 40 -28.53 -37.73 58.45
C VAL A 40 -27.07 -37.37 58.77
N ALA A 41 -26.48 -37.97 59.81
CA ALA A 41 -25.06 -37.76 60.13
C ALA A 41 -24.12 -38.26 59.01
N ALA A 42 -24.40 -39.43 58.41
CA ALA A 42 -23.66 -39.95 57.27
C ALA A 42 -23.73 -39.02 56.05
N LYS A 43 -24.94 -38.59 55.66
CA LYS A 43 -25.16 -37.61 54.58
C LYS A 43 -24.44 -36.28 54.85
N ARG A 44 -24.44 -35.80 56.11
CA ARG A 44 -23.69 -34.61 56.52
C ARG A 44 -22.18 -34.81 56.34
N MET A 45 -21.62 -35.96 56.72
CA MET A 45 -20.20 -36.26 56.49
C MET A 45 -19.86 -36.34 54.99
N ASP A 46 -20.74 -36.88 54.15
CA ASP A 46 -20.53 -36.92 52.70
C ASP A 46 -20.53 -35.50 52.09
N LEU A 47 -21.48 -34.65 52.48
CA LEU A 47 -21.51 -33.24 52.08
C LEU A 47 -20.28 -32.47 52.59
N GLU A 48 -19.82 -32.71 53.82
CA GLU A 48 -18.56 -32.13 54.29
C GLU A 48 -17.34 -32.61 53.49
N ARG A 49 -17.33 -33.87 53.01
CA ARG A 49 -16.25 -34.35 52.12
C ARG A 49 -16.30 -33.68 50.75
N THR A 50 -17.48 -33.51 50.16
CA THR A 50 -17.62 -32.86 48.85
C THR A 50 -17.29 -31.36 48.91
N VAL A 51 -17.70 -30.66 49.97
CA VAL A 51 -17.29 -29.28 50.24
C VAL A 51 -15.77 -29.19 50.33
N ARG A 52 -15.11 -30.03 51.14
CA ARG A 52 -13.63 -30.05 51.25
C ARG A 52 -12.91 -30.38 49.94
N THR A 53 -13.52 -31.16 49.03
CA THR A 53 -12.95 -31.35 47.67
C THR A 53 -13.10 -30.10 46.81
N LEU A 54 -14.26 -29.43 46.83
CA LEU A 54 -14.47 -28.21 46.07
C LEU A 54 -13.60 -27.05 46.60
N GLU A 55 -13.41 -26.94 47.90
CA GLU A 55 -12.48 -25.97 48.53
C GLU A 55 -11.04 -26.20 48.07
N ARG A 56 -10.58 -27.46 47.97
CA ARG A 56 -9.26 -27.80 47.43
C ARG A 56 -9.15 -27.49 45.94
N ASP A 57 -10.15 -27.86 45.15
CA ASP A 57 -10.17 -27.56 43.71
C ASP A 57 -10.13 -26.04 43.45
N VAL A 58 -10.90 -25.24 44.20
CA VAL A 58 -10.87 -23.78 44.15
C VAL A 58 -9.49 -23.24 44.56
N SER A 59 -8.91 -23.74 45.66
CA SER A 59 -7.57 -23.35 46.12
C SER A 59 -6.48 -23.66 45.09
N GLU A 60 -6.57 -24.81 44.42
CA GLU A 60 -5.68 -25.17 43.30
C GLU A 60 -5.87 -24.25 42.09
N LYS A 61 -7.11 -23.86 41.76
CA LYS A 61 -7.38 -22.92 40.66
C LYS A 61 -6.84 -21.53 40.97
N ILE A 62 -7.04 -21.02 42.18
CA ILE A 62 -6.44 -19.76 42.66
C ILE A 62 -4.92 -19.82 42.53
N SER A 63 -4.29 -20.87 43.06
CA SER A 63 -2.82 -21.05 42.97
C SER A 63 -2.29 -21.09 41.52
N LYS A 64 -3.09 -21.65 40.59
CA LYS A 64 -2.78 -21.66 39.15
C LYS A 64 -2.97 -20.29 38.50
N PHE A 65 -4.00 -19.53 38.89
CA PHE A 65 -4.18 -18.13 38.46
C PHE A 65 -3.04 -17.23 38.97
N ASP A 66 -2.62 -17.37 40.23
CA ASP A 66 -1.47 -16.62 40.76
C ASP A 66 -0.16 -16.97 40.03
N GLY A 67 -0.02 -18.22 39.58
CA GLY A 67 1.05 -18.65 38.68
C GLY A 67 1.04 -17.88 37.35
N LEU A 68 -0.11 -17.86 36.67
CA LEU A 68 -0.29 -17.13 35.42
C LEU A 68 -0.11 -15.61 35.58
N ILE A 69 -0.54 -15.02 36.71
CA ILE A 69 -0.32 -13.60 37.00
C ILE A 69 1.18 -13.29 37.09
N ARG A 70 1.97 -14.12 37.80
CA ARG A 70 3.44 -13.96 37.87
C ARG A 70 4.11 -14.12 36.51
N GLU A 71 3.66 -15.07 35.68
CA GLU A 71 4.16 -15.23 34.31
C GLU A 71 3.83 -14.02 33.41
N LEU A 72 2.64 -13.43 33.57
CA LEU A 72 2.22 -12.19 32.90
C LEU A 72 3.04 -10.98 33.38
N GLU A 73 3.33 -10.88 34.68
CA GLU A 73 4.23 -9.84 35.20
C GLU A 73 5.66 -9.98 34.67
N ASP A 74 6.20 -11.19 34.59
CA ASP A 74 7.56 -11.40 34.11
C ASP A 74 7.69 -11.25 32.59
N THR A 75 6.63 -11.56 31.82
CA THR A 75 6.57 -11.23 30.40
C THR A 75 6.42 -9.73 30.19
N ARG A 76 5.63 -9.03 31.02
CA ARG A 76 5.58 -7.56 31.05
C ARG A 76 6.93 -6.93 31.35
N LYS A 77 7.63 -7.33 32.43
CA LYS A 77 8.99 -6.85 32.76
C LYS A 77 9.98 -7.06 31.59
N ARG A 78 9.86 -8.18 30.86
CA ARG A 78 10.64 -8.46 29.65
C ARG A 78 10.26 -7.54 28.49
N SER A 79 8.97 -7.25 28.30
CA SER A 79 8.46 -6.26 27.34
C SER A 79 9.01 -4.87 27.66
N ASP A 80 8.85 -4.39 28.90
CA ASP A 80 9.34 -3.08 29.33
C ASP A 80 10.88 -2.95 29.14
N LYS A 81 11.64 -4.05 29.30
CA LYS A 81 13.09 -4.06 29.04
C LYS A 81 13.38 -3.92 27.54
N ALA A 82 12.67 -4.66 26.69
CA ALA A 82 12.79 -4.54 25.25
C ALA A 82 12.38 -3.15 24.76
N GLU A 83 11.31 -2.57 25.32
CA GLU A 83 10.84 -1.22 25.00
C GLU A 83 11.88 -0.15 25.34
N ARG A 84 12.48 -0.18 26.55
CA ARG A 84 13.61 0.72 26.89
C ARG A 84 14.81 0.54 25.96
N GLN A 85 15.08 -0.70 25.52
CA GLN A 85 16.19 -0.98 24.60
C GLN A 85 15.90 -0.46 23.18
N VAL A 86 14.65 -0.55 22.71
CA VAL A 86 14.19 0.11 21.48
C VAL A 86 14.29 1.61 21.60
N GLN A 87 13.79 2.22 22.70
CA GLN A 87 13.89 3.66 22.94
C GLN A 87 15.35 4.15 22.91
N HIS A 88 16.29 3.44 23.54
CA HIS A 88 17.72 3.76 23.45
C HIS A 88 18.24 3.72 22.01
N LEU A 89 17.94 2.65 21.27
CA LEU A 89 18.37 2.51 19.87
C LEU A 89 17.75 3.58 18.96
N THR A 90 16.51 4.01 19.21
CA THR A 90 15.89 5.14 18.51
C THR A 90 16.65 6.43 18.76
N HIS A 91 16.95 6.77 20.03
CA HIS A 91 17.73 7.98 20.35
C HIS A 91 19.16 7.92 19.76
N GLU A 92 19.79 6.75 19.72
CA GLU A 92 21.11 6.57 19.10
C GLU A 92 21.06 6.74 17.57
N VAL A 93 19.97 6.30 16.93
CA VAL A 93 19.71 6.53 15.50
C VAL A 93 19.44 8.01 15.23
N ASP A 94 18.63 8.68 16.06
CA ASP A 94 18.33 10.11 15.92
C ASP A 94 19.59 10.98 16.10
N PHE A 95 20.45 10.64 17.06
CA PHE A 95 21.75 11.29 17.24
C PHE A 95 22.65 11.13 16.00
N LYS A 96 22.79 9.91 15.48
CA LYS A 96 23.58 9.65 14.25
C LYS A 96 22.98 10.30 13.00
N ASN A 97 21.65 10.43 12.94
CA ASN A 97 20.99 11.18 11.87
C ASN A 97 21.33 12.68 11.94
N GLN A 98 21.39 13.26 13.15
CA GLN A 98 21.84 14.65 13.34
C GLN A 98 23.31 14.85 12.96
N GLU A 99 24.20 13.93 13.32
CA GLU A 99 25.62 13.95 12.89
C GLU A 99 25.74 13.87 11.35
N LEU A 100 25.02 12.94 10.71
CA LEU A 100 24.97 12.82 9.25
C LEU A 100 24.45 14.10 8.58
N GLU A 101 23.49 14.79 9.19
CA GLU A 101 22.95 16.05 8.68
C GLU A 101 23.92 17.23 8.86
N SER A 102 24.80 17.22 9.88
CA SER A 102 25.94 18.15 9.97
C SER A 102 26.94 17.89 8.85
N ILE A 103 27.36 16.63 8.67
CA ILE A 103 28.32 16.23 7.64
C ILE A 103 27.79 16.54 6.23
N ARG A 104 26.48 16.40 5.99
CA ARG A 104 25.84 16.81 4.72
C ARG A 104 25.91 18.32 4.48
N LYS A 105 25.74 19.15 5.51
CA LYS A 105 25.89 20.61 5.41
C LYS A 105 27.34 20.98 5.13
N GLU A 106 28.29 20.43 5.89
CA GLU A 106 29.72 20.63 5.67
C GLU A 106 30.15 20.21 4.25
N LEU A 107 29.66 19.06 3.74
CA LEU A 107 29.92 18.61 2.38
C LEU A 107 29.31 19.54 1.33
N LYS A 108 28.11 20.07 1.57
CA LYS A 108 27.45 21.04 0.70
C LYS A 108 28.23 22.36 0.64
N ASP A 109 28.71 22.84 1.78
CA ASP A 109 29.49 24.08 1.87
C ASP A 109 30.88 23.93 1.23
N LEU A 110 31.53 22.76 1.40
CA LEU A 110 32.75 22.40 0.67
C LEU A 110 32.53 22.30 -0.84
N TRP A 111 31.41 21.74 -1.30
CA TRP A 111 31.07 21.67 -2.73
C TRP A 111 30.80 23.06 -3.32
N ASN A 112 30.07 23.93 -2.59
CA ASN A 112 29.87 25.32 -2.98
C ASN A 112 31.22 26.06 -3.11
N SER A 113 32.12 25.88 -2.15
CA SER A 113 33.47 26.47 -2.19
C SER A 113 34.31 25.92 -3.36
N HIS A 114 34.24 24.61 -3.64
CA HIS A 114 34.94 24.00 -4.77
C HIS A 114 34.43 24.52 -6.12
N ASN A 115 33.11 24.71 -6.27
CA ASN A 115 32.53 25.30 -7.48
C ASN A 115 33.01 26.75 -7.66
N GLN A 116 33.02 27.57 -6.61
CA GLN A 116 33.55 28.94 -6.66
C GLN A 116 35.03 28.97 -7.08
N MET A 117 35.87 28.08 -6.52
CA MET A 117 37.27 27.93 -6.94
C MET A 117 37.39 27.50 -8.42
N THR A 118 36.47 26.65 -8.89
CA THR A 118 36.44 26.21 -10.30
C THR A 118 36.02 27.33 -11.25
N GLU A 119 35.03 28.14 -10.86
CA GLU A 119 34.64 29.36 -11.60
C GLU A 119 35.80 30.37 -11.65
N HIS A 120 36.50 30.60 -10.54
CA HIS A 120 37.69 31.45 -10.51
C HIS A 120 38.82 30.89 -11.39
N SER A 121 39.04 29.57 -11.40
CA SER A 121 39.99 28.93 -12.31
C SER A 121 39.59 29.10 -13.79
N ALA A 122 38.29 29.05 -14.10
CA ALA A 122 37.79 29.30 -15.45
C ALA A 122 37.95 30.77 -15.87
N GLN A 123 37.69 31.71 -14.96
CA GLN A 123 37.96 33.14 -15.15
C GLN A 123 39.45 33.42 -15.40
N GLN A 124 40.35 32.77 -14.64
CA GLN A 124 41.79 32.84 -14.86
C GLN A 124 42.20 32.27 -16.23
N ALA A 125 41.64 31.13 -16.64
CA ALA A 125 41.91 30.55 -17.96
C ALA A 125 41.44 31.47 -19.12
N GLN A 126 40.28 32.11 -18.97
CA GLN A 126 39.79 33.10 -19.93
C GLN A 126 40.73 34.32 -20.02
N LEU A 127 41.19 34.85 -18.89
CA LEU A 127 42.15 35.95 -18.85
C LEU A 127 43.49 35.56 -19.51
N ILE A 128 43.98 34.34 -19.27
CA ILE A 128 45.19 33.82 -19.93
C ILE A 128 44.99 33.75 -21.45
N HIS A 129 43.85 33.27 -21.93
CA HIS A 129 43.56 33.24 -23.37
C HIS A 129 43.43 34.63 -23.99
N GLN A 130 42.85 35.61 -23.29
CA GLN A 130 42.82 37.00 -23.73
C GLN A 130 44.23 37.59 -23.85
N LEU A 131 45.08 37.37 -22.84
CA LEU A 131 46.48 37.79 -22.86
C LEU A 131 47.28 37.10 -23.99
N GLN A 132 47.05 35.81 -24.22
CA GLN A 132 47.66 35.07 -25.34
C GLN A 132 47.21 35.58 -26.70
N SER A 133 45.93 35.92 -26.89
CA SER A 133 45.43 36.54 -28.12
C SER A 133 46.11 37.89 -28.34
N LEU A 134 46.11 38.76 -27.33
CA LEU A 134 46.72 40.08 -27.42
C LEU A 134 48.24 40.00 -27.68
N GLN A 135 48.95 39.04 -27.08
CA GLN A 135 50.35 38.75 -27.41
C GLN A 135 50.53 38.29 -28.85
N HIS A 136 49.65 37.42 -29.37
CA HIS A 136 49.69 36.97 -30.76
C HIS A 136 49.40 38.10 -31.75
N ASP A 137 48.40 38.92 -31.48
CA ASP A 137 48.03 40.10 -32.27
C ASP A 137 49.18 41.13 -32.29
N THR A 138 49.83 41.34 -31.13
CA THR A 138 51.04 42.18 -31.02
C THR A 138 52.20 41.60 -31.84
N GLN A 139 52.40 40.28 -31.83
CA GLN A 139 53.44 39.62 -32.61
C GLN A 139 53.16 39.69 -34.13
N ILE A 140 51.89 39.57 -34.55
CA ILE A 140 51.47 39.79 -35.94
C ILE A 140 51.71 41.24 -36.35
N MET A 141 51.37 42.21 -35.49
CA MET A 141 51.62 43.63 -35.76
C MET A 141 53.12 43.92 -35.94
N ILE A 142 53.98 43.43 -35.03
CA ILE A 142 55.44 43.57 -35.13
C ILE A 142 55.93 42.93 -36.43
N LYS A 143 55.52 41.70 -36.74
CA LYS A 143 55.93 41.03 -37.97
C LYS A 143 55.47 41.78 -39.23
N ASN A 144 54.24 42.31 -39.24
CA ASN A 144 53.75 43.12 -40.36
C ASN A 144 54.56 44.42 -40.52
N GLN A 145 55.04 45.02 -39.42
CA GLN A 145 55.98 46.14 -39.46
C GLN A 145 57.36 45.72 -39.98
N GLU A 146 57.91 44.58 -39.54
CA GLU A 146 59.17 44.00 -40.05
C GLU A 146 59.09 43.69 -41.55
N ASP A 147 57.97 43.11 -42.02
CA ASP A 147 57.70 42.83 -43.42
C ASP A 147 57.56 44.15 -44.23
N ALA A 148 56.90 45.17 -43.68
CA ALA A 148 56.82 46.51 -44.29
C ALA A 148 58.21 47.17 -44.41
N PHE A 149 59.00 47.23 -43.34
CA PHE A 149 60.38 47.72 -43.38
C PHE A 149 61.26 46.90 -44.34
N THR A 150 61.02 45.60 -44.48
CA THR A 150 61.72 44.75 -45.45
C THR A 150 61.35 45.09 -46.89
N VAL A 151 60.09 45.44 -47.17
CA VAL A 151 59.64 45.93 -48.48
C VAL A 151 60.21 47.31 -48.78
N GLU A 152 60.20 48.24 -47.81
CA GLU A 152 60.82 49.56 -47.94
C GLU A 152 62.32 49.47 -48.17
N SER A 153 63.03 48.63 -47.40
CA SER A 153 64.47 48.39 -47.57
C SER A 153 64.80 47.84 -48.97
N LYS A 154 64.01 46.89 -49.49
CA LYS A 154 64.14 46.39 -50.87
C LYS A 154 63.85 47.47 -51.92
N SER A 155 62.84 48.32 -51.68
CA SER A 155 62.50 49.45 -52.56
C SER A 155 63.63 50.48 -52.62
N LEU A 156 64.21 50.84 -51.47
CA LEU A 156 65.38 51.71 -51.37
C LEU A 156 66.62 51.08 -52.03
N GLN A 157 66.83 49.77 -51.87
CA GLN A 157 67.91 49.05 -52.53
C GLN A 157 67.75 49.03 -54.06
N GLN A 158 66.52 48.83 -54.56
CA GLN A 158 66.20 48.93 -55.99
C GLN A 158 66.42 50.35 -56.51
N MET A 159 65.98 51.38 -55.79
CA MET A 159 66.20 52.78 -56.18
C MET A 159 67.70 53.13 -56.22
N TYR A 160 68.49 52.64 -55.27
CA TYR A 160 69.95 52.76 -55.29
C TYR A 160 70.58 52.05 -56.50
N GLN A 161 70.12 50.83 -56.83
CA GLN A 161 70.58 50.10 -58.01
C GLN A 161 70.24 50.84 -59.31
N ASP A 162 69.01 51.35 -59.44
CA ASP A 162 68.57 52.18 -60.57
C ASP A 162 69.44 53.43 -60.73
N VAL A 163 69.78 54.11 -59.62
CA VAL A 163 70.69 55.25 -59.63
C VAL A 163 72.11 54.85 -60.06
N CYS A 164 72.62 53.71 -59.60
CA CYS A 164 73.92 53.18 -60.03
C CYS A 164 73.94 52.86 -61.53
N VAL A 165 72.91 52.18 -62.05
CA VAL A 165 72.79 51.86 -63.49
C VAL A 165 72.68 53.14 -64.33
N ARG A 166 71.92 54.14 -63.89
CA ARG A 166 71.86 55.46 -64.57
C ARG A 166 73.20 56.19 -64.53
N TYR A 167 73.94 56.11 -63.42
CA TYR A 167 75.27 56.68 -63.30
C TYR A 167 76.28 55.98 -64.22
N GLU A 168 76.26 54.65 -64.30
CA GLU A 168 77.10 53.86 -65.21
C GLU A 168 76.77 54.15 -66.68
N ALA A 169 75.50 54.23 -67.04
CA ALA A 169 75.06 54.63 -68.38
C ALA A 169 75.51 56.05 -68.73
N SER A 170 75.38 57.01 -67.79
CA SER A 170 75.87 58.38 -67.98
C SER A 170 77.39 58.44 -68.13
N LYS A 171 78.13 57.66 -67.36
CA LYS A 171 79.59 57.53 -67.45
C LYS A 171 80.01 56.90 -68.79
N GLN A 172 79.24 55.95 -69.29
CA GLN A 172 79.49 55.35 -70.61
C GLN A 172 79.27 56.38 -71.72
N ILE A 173 78.15 57.12 -71.70
CA ILE A 173 77.88 58.24 -72.61
C ILE A 173 78.98 59.30 -72.54
N GLU A 174 79.47 59.64 -71.35
CA GLU A 174 80.60 60.56 -71.18
C GLU A 174 81.89 59.99 -71.81
N SER A 175 82.14 58.69 -71.68
CA SER A 175 83.29 58.03 -72.32
C SER A 175 83.18 57.99 -73.85
N ASP A 176 81.98 57.79 -74.38
CA ASP A 176 81.71 57.78 -75.82
C ASP A 176 81.84 59.21 -76.38
N LEU A 177 81.37 60.24 -75.68
CA LEU A 177 81.60 61.65 -76.02
C LEU A 177 83.09 62.02 -75.96
N ARG A 178 83.84 61.55 -74.96
CA ARG A 178 85.30 61.72 -74.91
C ARG A 178 86.00 61.05 -76.10
N GLN A 179 85.55 59.87 -76.54
CA GLN A 179 86.05 59.21 -77.74
C GLN A 179 85.70 59.99 -79.02
N GLN A 180 84.48 60.51 -79.13
CA GLN A 180 84.08 61.39 -80.24
C GLN A 180 84.92 62.66 -80.30
N ILE A 181 85.22 63.29 -79.16
CA ILE A 181 86.13 64.44 -79.08
C ILE A 181 87.54 64.06 -79.51
N LEU A 182 88.05 62.87 -79.15
CA LEU A 182 89.36 62.39 -79.61
C LEU A 182 89.38 62.11 -81.12
N HIS A 183 88.30 61.56 -81.68
CA HIS A 183 88.18 61.35 -83.12
C HIS A 183 88.11 62.68 -83.87
N LEU A 184 87.26 63.61 -83.45
CA LEU A 184 87.20 64.96 -84.03
C LEU A 184 88.54 65.70 -83.91
N LYS A 185 89.28 65.50 -82.81
CA LYS A 185 90.64 66.05 -82.66
C LYS A 185 91.64 65.39 -83.62
N LYS A 186 91.51 64.08 -83.88
CA LYS A 186 92.31 63.38 -84.91
C LYS A 186 91.99 63.91 -86.30
N ASP A 187 90.71 64.07 -86.62
CA ASP A 187 90.26 64.61 -87.91
C ASP A 187 90.70 66.07 -88.08
N MET A 188 90.74 66.86 -87.00
CA MET A 188 91.36 68.18 -87.00
C MET A 188 92.86 68.13 -87.25
N MET A 189 93.60 67.18 -86.66
CA MET A 189 95.03 67.00 -86.98
C MET A 189 95.25 66.56 -88.43
N GLU A 190 94.38 65.71 -88.98
CA GLU A 190 94.42 65.32 -90.40
C GLU A 190 94.07 66.51 -91.32
N GLN A 191 93.13 67.38 -90.92
CA GLN A 191 92.87 68.66 -91.59
C GLN A 191 94.05 69.62 -91.46
N ASP A 192 94.71 69.71 -90.30
CA ASP A 192 95.90 70.54 -90.08
C ASP A 192 97.11 70.02 -90.88
N ASP A 193 97.25 68.70 -91.07
CA ASP A 193 98.24 68.08 -91.97
C ASP A 193 97.93 68.36 -93.44
N ILE A 194 96.64 68.40 -93.83
CA ILE A 194 96.21 68.83 -95.16
C ILE A 194 96.49 70.33 -95.35
N ILE A 195 96.23 71.16 -94.34
CA ILE A 195 96.55 72.59 -94.33
C ILE A 195 98.07 72.79 -94.37
N ALA A 196 98.86 71.95 -93.71
CA ALA A 196 100.32 71.97 -93.77
C ALA A 196 100.81 71.64 -95.18
N LYS A 197 100.29 70.58 -95.81
CA LYS A 197 100.58 70.25 -97.22
C LYS A 197 100.11 71.32 -98.20
N GLN A 198 98.99 72.00 -97.93
CA GLN A 198 98.53 73.14 -98.72
C GLN A 198 99.40 74.38 -98.51
N ARG A 199 99.92 74.62 -97.29
CA ARG A 199 100.92 75.66 -97.01
C ARG A 199 102.25 75.34 -97.70
N GLU A 200 102.69 74.09 -97.68
CA GLU A 200 103.87 73.59 -98.38
C GLU A 200 103.70 73.70 -99.92
N GLN A 201 102.50 73.47 -100.46
CA GLN A 201 102.16 73.77 -101.86
C GLN A 201 102.13 75.29 -102.15
N VAL A 202 101.70 76.12 -101.20
CA VAL A 202 101.73 77.59 -101.33
C VAL A 202 103.15 78.15 -101.19
N GLU A 203 104.02 77.52 -100.41
CA GLU A 203 105.46 77.84 -100.32
C GLU A 203 106.19 77.39 -101.59
N ALA A 204 105.92 76.17 -102.09
CA ALA A 204 106.41 75.70 -103.39
C ALA A 204 105.92 76.55 -104.59
N MET A 205 104.74 77.20 -104.49
CA MET A 205 104.29 78.20 -105.46
C MET A 205 104.82 79.63 -105.18
N ARG A 206 105.35 79.91 -103.99
CA ARG A 206 105.97 81.21 -103.65
C ARG A 206 107.46 81.28 -104.01
N GLU A 207 108.15 80.15 -104.14
CA GLU A 207 109.58 80.11 -104.51
C GLU A 207 109.91 80.44 -105.97
N GLN A 208 108.93 80.92 -106.78
CA GLN A 208 109.16 81.33 -108.18
C GLN A 208 108.98 82.83 -108.49
N LEU A 209 108.88 83.75 -107.51
CA LEU A 209 108.92 85.20 -107.83
C LEU A 209 109.44 86.16 -106.73
N ASN A 210 110.69 86.66 -106.94
CA ASN A 210 111.32 87.93 -106.50
C ASN A 210 110.97 88.64 -105.16
N ARG A 211 112.02 88.74 -104.30
CA ARG A 211 112.58 89.91 -103.54
C ARG A 211 111.94 91.33 -103.69
N PRO A 212 112.22 92.30 -102.76
CA PRO A 212 112.36 92.23 -101.28
C PRO A 212 111.83 93.48 -100.48
N ASP A 213 111.61 93.35 -99.15
CA ASP A 213 111.72 94.38 -98.06
C ASP A 213 110.98 95.77 -98.12
N PRO A 214 110.83 96.53 -97.00
CA PRO A 214 110.62 96.16 -95.58
C PRO A 214 109.54 97.02 -94.84
N ALA A 215 109.48 96.89 -93.49
CA ALA A 215 109.12 97.92 -92.47
C ALA A 215 107.74 97.93 -91.75
N ASN A 216 107.80 97.56 -90.46
CA ASN A 216 107.30 98.24 -89.25
C ASN A 216 105.82 98.62 -88.99
N CYS A 217 105.38 98.20 -87.78
CA CYS A 217 104.44 98.85 -86.83
C CYS A 217 102.96 98.96 -87.28
N PHE A 218 101.94 98.82 -86.42
CA PHE A 218 101.78 99.49 -85.13
C PHE A 218 100.51 99.01 -84.35
N MET A 219 100.63 98.96 -83.02
CA MET A 219 99.60 98.99 -81.96
C MET A 219 98.64 97.82 -81.64
N ASP A 220 98.61 97.58 -80.32
CA ASP A 220 97.57 96.94 -79.52
C ASP A 220 96.19 97.63 -79.59
N ALA A 221 95.14 96.86 -79.29
CA ALA A 221 93.92 97.39 -78.68
C ALA A 221 93.27 96.33 -77.77
N ASP A 222 93.25 96.69 -76.50
CA ASP A 222 92.92 95.93 -75.30
C ASP A 222 91.44 95.46 -75.15
N LEU A 223 91.25 94.59 -74.15
CA LEU A 223 90.07 94.44 -73.27
C LEU A 223 88.74 93.74 -73.72
N ALA A 224 88.48 92.66 -72.97
CA ALA A 224 87.21 92.26 -72.34
C ALA A 224 86.01 91.80 -73.20
N ALA A 225 85.67 90.50 -73.08
CA ALA A 225 84.53 90.08 -72.24
C ALA A 225 84.43 88.55 -72.14
N ALA A 226 84.54 88.02 -70.92
CA ALA A 226 84.12 86.65 -70.62
C ALA A 226 82.62 86.64 -70.32
N ASP A 227 81.77 86.33 -71.30
CA ASP A 227 80.47 85.70 -71.01
C ASP A 227 79.83 84.98 -72.22
N ARG A 228 79.88 83.64 -72.20
CA ARG A 228 78.97 82.80 -73.02
C ARG A 228 78.70 81.42 -72.39
N SER A 229 78.65 81.38 -71.06
CA SER A 229 78.36 80.17 -70.27
C SER A 229 77.14 80.32 -69.34
N THR A 230 76.39 81.43 -69.46
CA THR A 230 75.37 81.88 -68.49
C THR A 230 73.92 81.71 -68.96
N LEU A 231 73.67 80.97 -70.05
CA LEU A 231 72.33 80.73 -70.60
C LEU A 231 71.81 79.29 -70.48
N GLU A 232 72.67 78.30 -70.19
CA GLU A 232 72.25 76.93 -69.87
C GLU A 232 72.07 76.73 -68.36
N ALA A 233 73.02 77.21 -67.54
CA ALA A 233 72.93 77.22 -66.07
C ALA A 233 71.71 77.98 -65.49
N ARG A 234 70.97 78.73 -66.33
CA ARG A 234 69.77 79.49 -65.93
C ARG A 234 68.45 78.70 -66.08
N ARG A 235 68.45 77.54 -66.75
CA ARG A 235 67.29 76.62 -66.75
C ARG A 235 67.25 75.76 -65.48
N ASP A 236 68.40 75.24 -65.05
CA ASP A 236 68.47 74.31 -63.92
C ASP A 236 68.20 75.01 -62.57
N LEU A 237 68.57 76.28 -62.43
CA LEU A 237 68.22 77.12 -61.28
C LEU A 237 66.69 77.37 -61.14
N GLY A 238 65.93 77.16 -62.22
CA GLY A 238 64.46 77.25 -62.21
C GLY A 238 63.79 75.98 -61.69
N ALA A 239 64.33 74.81 -62.03
CA ALA A 239 63.81 73.51 -61.58
C ALA A 239 64.04 73.30 -60.08
N LEU A 240 65.23 73.64 -59.57
CA LEU A 240 65.55 73.51 -58.14
C LEU A 240 64.67 74.42 -57.26
N ARG A 241 64.38 75.66 -57.70
CA ARG A 241 63.46 76.57 -56.99
C ARG A 241 61.99 76.14 -56.99
N GLN A 242 61.58 75.20 -57.85
CA GLN A 242 60.24 74.60 -57.78
C GLN A 242 60.20 73.45 -56.77
N LEU A 243 61.24 72.62 -56.72
CA LEU A 243 61.41 71.55 -55.74
C LEU A 243 61.51 72.09 -54.30
N GLU A 244 62.31 73.12 -54.09
CA GLU A 244 62.50 73.81 -52.81
C GLU A 244 61.14 74.34 -52.27
N LYS A 245 60.32 74.94 -53.15
CA LYS A 245 58.94 75.39 -52.83
C LYS A 245 57.91 74.28 -52.60
N THR A 246 58.20 73.04 -52.98
CA THR A 246 57.35 71.88 -52.64
C THR A 246 57.74 71.24 -51.31
N ILE A 247 59.03 71.24 -50.97
CA ILE A 247 59.53 70.79 -49.66
C ILE A 247 59.02 71.74 -48.56
N ASP A 248 59.15 73.06 -48.77
CA ASP A 248 58.62 74.13 -47.91
C ASP A 248 57.09 74.07 -47.64
N LYS A 249 56.34 73.33 -48.46
CA LYS A 249 54.90 73.11 -48.34
C LYS A 249 54.56 71.81 -47.62
N LEU A 250 55.43 70.82 -47.68
CA LEU A 250 55.28 69.54 -46.99
C LEU A 250 55.68 69.68 -45.51
N ASP A 251 56.79 70.37 -45.19
CA ASP A 251 57.17 70.65 -43.80
C ASP A 251 56.07 71.43 -43.07
N ARG A 252 55.51 72.47 -43.70
CA ARG A 252 54.36 73.24 -43.18
C ARG A 252 53.02 72.48 -43.13
N SER A 253 52.99 71.23 -43.58
CA SER A 253 51.88 70.30 -43.44
C SER A 253 52.15 69.21 -42.39
N ILE A 254 53.42 68.96 -42.04
CA ILE A 254 53.82 68.02 -40.99
C ILE A 254 53.80 68.70 -39.62
N ASP A 255 54.18 69.98 -39.54
CA ASP A 255 54.17 70.81 -38.32
C ASP A 255 52.77 71.15 -37.75
N ARG A 256 51.68 70.57 -38.28
CA ARG A 256 50.31 70.88 -37.83
C ARG A 256 49.51 69.72 -37.23
N ASP A 257 49.91 68.47 -37.42
CA ASP A 257 49.19 67.29 -36.91
C ASP A 257 49.97 66.59 -35.77
N GLY A 258 50.52 67.40 -34.85
CA GLY A 258 51.41 66.96 -33.77
C GLY A 258 50.98 67.40 -32.37
N THR A 259 49.72 67.17 -31.95
CA THR A 259 49.31 67.36 -30.54
C THR A 259 48.19 66.39 -30.14
N LEU A 260 48.28 65.88 -28.89
CA LEU A 260 47.33 64.98 -28.23
C LEU A 260 45.92 65.63 -28.12
N GLU A 261 44.79 64.92 -28.06
CA GLU A 261 44.42 64.03 -26.94
C GLU A 261 43.34 62.97 -27.28
N PHE A 262 43.21 62.02 -26.36
CA PHE A 262 42.15 61.02 -26.25
C PHE A 262 40.84 61.69 -25.79
N ASP A 263 39.71 61.44 -26.46
CA ASP A 263 38.42 61.51 -25.78
C ASP A 263 37.35 60.57 -26.37
N LEU A 264 36.45 60.12 -25.49
CA LEU A 264 35.39 59.15 -25.75
C LEU A 264 34.04 59.87 -25.82
N SER A 265 33.36 59.91 -26.98
CA SER A 265 31.89 59.72 -27.05
C SER A 265 31.23 59.85 -28.45
N HIS A 266 30.13 59.11 -28.58
CA HIS A 266 28.90 59.44 -29.35
C HIS A 266 28.89 59.52 -30.90
N THR A 267 28.43 58.40 -31.48
CA THR A 267 27.21 58.29 -32.32
C THR A 267 26.96 59.19 -33.57
N GLN A 268 26.78 58.47 -34.68
CA GLN A 268 25.77 58.65 -35.77
C GLN A 268 26.00 59.62 -36.96
N ARG A 269 25.98 58.99 -38.15
CA ARG A 269 25.27 59.34 -39.41
C ARG A 269 25.66 60.60 -40.22
N SER A 270 26.26 60.35 -41.40
CA SER A 270 25.72 60.60 -42.77
C SER A 270 26.73 59.98 -43.77
N GLY A 271 26.45 59.38 -44.94
CA GLY A 271 25.55 59.77 -46.04
C GLY A 271 26.24 60.85 -46.90
N ARG A 272 26.48 60.74 -48.22
CA ARG A 272 25.96 59.86 -49.32
C ARG A 272 26.95 59.90 -50.53
N HIS A 273 26.54 59.34 -51.69
CA HIS A 273 27.03 59.57 -53.08
C HIS A 273 28.17 58.61 -53.54
N SER A 274 28.15 57.93 -54.71
CA SER A 274 27.20 57.90 -55.86
C SER A 274 27.17 56.53 -56.61
N THR A 275 26.12 56.34 -57.43
CA THR A 275 25.80 55.26 -58.42
C THR A 275 26.79 55.16 -59.61
N PRO A 276 26.75 54.19 -60.57
CA PRO A 276 25.61 53.38 -61.12
C PRO A 276 25.92 51.87 -61.45
N SER A 277 25.08 50.98 -62.02
CA SER A 277 23.61 50.75 -62.19
C SER A 277 23.43 49.46 -63.04
N ARG A 278 22.19 48.92 -63.06
CA ARG A 278 21.61 47.85 -63.94
C ARG A 278 21.74 46.40 -63.46
N ASP A 279 20.71 45.55 -63.51
CA ASP A 279 19.23 45.65 -63.65
C ASP A 279 18.69 44.38 -62.91
N GLY A 280 17.49 44.23 -62.35
CA GLY A 280 16.26 45.06 -62.38
C GLY A 280 15.02 44.16 -62.59
N GLN A 281 14.29 43.83 -61.51
CA GLN A 281 12.88 43.34 -61.42
C GLN A 281 12.65 42.80 -59.97
N ASP A 282 11.98 43.49 -59.04
CA ASP A 282 10.55 43.88 -58.92
C ASP A 282 9.63 42.69 -58.59
N GLY A 283 8.76 42.69 -57.56
CA GLY A 283 8.47 43.62 -56.45
C GLY A 283 7.97 42.82 -55.22
N ASP A 284 8.03 43.30 -53.98
CA ASP A 284 7.11 44.25 -53.31
C ASP A 284 5.60 43.84 -53.42
N SER A 285 4.76 43.77 -52.38
CA SER A 285 4.74 44.61 -51.16
C SER A 285 4.20 43.94 -49.88
N SER A 286 4.76 44.37 -48.74
CA SER A 286 4.08 44.86 -47.53
C SER A 286 2.91 44.07 -46.88
N LEU A 287 3.07 43.65 -45.61
CA LEU A 287 2.65 44.48 -44.46
C LEU A 287 2.92 43.82 -43.08
N ARG A 288 3.38 44.68 -42.16
CA ARG A 288 3.19 44.69 -40.69
C ARG A 288 3.36 43.40 -39.86
N MET A 289 4.40 43.48 -39.03
CA MET A 289 4.59 42.74 -37.79
C MET A 289 3.32 42.41 -37.00
N SER A 290 3.18 41.14 -36.61
CA SER A 290 2.41 40.72 -35.44
C SER A 290 3.26 39.80 -34.58
N ARG A 291 3.26 40.04 -33.26
CA ARG A 291 4.02 39.24 -32.29
C ARG A 291 3.36 37.87 -32.11
N ARG A 292 4.09 36.77 -32.36
CA ARG A 292 3.73 35.43 -31.84
C ARG A 292 4.92 34.48 -31.73
N ALA A 293 5.86 34.80 -30.84
CA ALA A 293 6.69 33.77 -30.22
C ALA A 293 6.00 33.36 -28.91
N ARG A 294 5.48 32.12 -28.85
CA ARG A 294 4.92 31.56 -27.61
C ARG A 294 6.08 31.06 -26.75
N SER A 295 6.46 31.83 -25.73
CA SER A 295 7.28 31.32 -24.64
C SER A 295 6.45 30.37 -23.77
N LEU A 296 6.83 29.10 -23.73
CA LEU A 296 6.39 28.20 -22.66
C LEU A 296 7.37 28.34 -21.50
N SER A 297 7.02 29.21 -20.55
CA SER A 297 7.66 29.28 -19.23
C SER A 297 6.72 28.63 -18.22
N PRO A 298 7.06 27.45 -17.65
CA PRO A 298 6.27 26.85 -16.58
C PRO A 298 6.41 27.66 -15.30
N ARG A 299 5.30 28.02 -14.64
CA ARG A 299 5.33 28.55 -13.26
C ARG A 299 4.04 28.20 -12.50
N ARG A 300 4.22 27.79 -11.24
CA ARG A 300 3.20 27.46 -10.21
C ARG A 300 2.52 26.08 -10.29
N TYR A 301 3.33 25.03 -10.27
CA TYR A 301 3.16 23.89 -9.36
C TYR A 301 4.58 23.49 -8.92
N GLN A 302 5.13 24.16 -7.89
CA GLN A 302 6.58 24.24 -7.70
C GLN A 302 7.07 23.77 -6.32
N GLN A 303 6.21 23.08 -5.55
CA GLN A 303 6.59 22.51 -4.25
C GLN A 303 6.76 20.98 -4.37
N GLU A 304 5.77 20.26 -4.88
CA GLU A 304 5.84 18.80 -5.09
C GLU A 304 6.70 18.40 -6.30
N ALA A 305 6.64 19.18 -7.39
CA ALA A 305 7.54 19.01 -8.52
C ALA A 305 9.01 19.31 -8.15
N GLY A 306 9.25 20.10 -7.10
CA GLY A 306 10.59 20.37 -6.58
C GLY A 306 11.21 19.15 -5.93
N GLU A 307 10.47 18.41 -5.11
CA GLU A 307 10.94 17.15 -4.51
C GLU A 307 11.17 16.07 -5.58
N SER A 308 10.25 15.93 -6.54
CA SER A 308 10.39 14.94 -7.62
C SER A 308 11.55 15.29 -8.58
N SER A 309 11.76 16.57 -8.91
CA SER A 309 12.94 17.02 -9.68
C SER A 309 14.22 16.82 -8.89
N ALA A 310 14.27 17.16 -7.60
CA ALA A 310 15.44 16.96 -6.75
C ALA A 310 15.80 15.48 -6.61
N VAL A 311 14.81 14.58 -6.49
CA VAL A 311 15.05 13.12 -6.48
C VAL A 311 15.55 12.61 -7.85
N LEU A 312 15.03 13.15 -8.96
CA LEU A 312 15.51 12.79 -10.30
C LEU A 312 16.91 13.35 -10.59
N GLU A 313 17.22 14.56 -10.14
CA GLU A 313 18.54 15.20 -10.20
C GLU A 313 19.55 14.46 -9.31
N GLN A 314 19.14 14.05 -8.11
CA GLN A 314 19.97 13.24 -7.22
C GLN A 314 20.25 11.86 -7.81
N ARG A 315 19.24 11.20 -8.39
CA ARG A 315 19.39 9.92 -9.12
C ARG A 315 20.26 10.07 -10.38
N LEU A 316 20.16 11.19 -11.09
CA LEU A 316 21.05 11.53 -12.21
C LEU A 316 22.50 11.71 -11.73
N ALA A 317 22.72 12.43 -10.62
CA ALA A 317 24.03 12.64 -10.02
C ALA A 317 24.61 11.35 -9.41
N ASP A 318 23.79 10.44 -8.89
CA ASP A 318 24.19 9.11 -8.42
C ASP A 318 24.58 8.22 -9.63
N ALA A 319 23.82 8.26 -10.73
CA ALA A 319 24.16 7.55 -11.97
C ALA A 319 25.44 8.09 -12.63
N GLN A 320 25.65 9.41 -12.62
CA GLN A 320 26.90 10.06 -13.06
C GLN A 320 28.08 9.62 -12.19
N ARG A 321 27.95 9.63 -10.85
CA ARG A 321 29.00 9.14 -9.94
C ARG A 321 29.30 7.65 -10.11
N LEU A 322 28.30 6.81 -10.39
CA LEU A 322 28.54 5.40 -10.75
C LEU A 322 29.32 5.28 -12.06
N LEU A 323 28.98 6.07 -13.07
CA LEU A 323 29.68 6.08 -14.36
C LEU A 323 31.14 6.55 -14.22
N GLU A 324 31.39 7.63 -13.46
CA GLU A 324 32.74 8.08 -13.11
C GLU A 324 33.55 7.01 -12.37
N LEU A 325 32.93 6.25 -11.45
CA LEU A 325 33.60 5.14 -10.76
C LEU A 325 33.95 4.00 -11.74
N ARG A 326 33.05 3.66 -12.68
CA ARG A 326 33.31 2.66 -13.73
C ARG A 326 34.39 3.10 -14.71
N ASP A 327 34.45 4.38 -15.08
CA ASP A 327 35.54 4.91 -15.90
C ASP A 327 36.88 4.90 -15.14
N ASN A 328 36.88 5.22 -13.84
CA ASN A 328 38.07 5.12 -12.99
C ASN A 328 38.58 3.68 -12.84
N GLU A 329 37.71 2.68 -12.74
CA GLU A 329 38.08 1.25 -12.81
C GLU A 329 38.70 0.89 -14.15
N LEU A 330 38.07 1.28 -15.27
CA LEU A 330 38.58 1.02 -16.61
C LEU A 330 39.96 1.67 -16.81
N ASP A 331 40.17 2.87 -16.28
CA ASP A 331 41.47 3.54 -16.32
C ASP A 331 42.48 2.94 -15.35
N ALA A 332 42.07 2.39 -14.19
CA ALA A 332 42.95 1.62 -13.33
C ALA A 332 43.42 0.33 -14.03
N LEU A 333 42.50 -0.39 -14.69
CA LEU A 333 42.77 -1.57 -15.52
C LEU A 333 43.68 -1.24 -16.70
N ARG A 334 43.40 -0.16 -17.47
CA ARG A 334 44.25 0.31 -18.58
C ARG A 334 45.66 0.65 -18.09
N ARG A 335 45.78 1.36 -16.96
CA ARG A 335 47.08 1.72 -16.35
C ARG A 335 47.84 0.50 -15.83
N ALA A 336 47.19 -0.48 -15.20
CA ALA A 336 47.81 -1.74 -14.78
C ALA A 336 48.28 -2.57 -15.99
N HIS A 337 47.46 -2.67 -17.04
CA HIS A 337 47.83 -3.36 -18.28
C HIS A 337 48.98 -2.65 -19.01
N ALA A 338 49.03 -1.31 -19.00
CA ALA A 338 50.14 -0.54 -19.55
C ALA A 338 51.45 -0.81 -18.79
N ARG A 339 51.43 -0.80 -17.45
CA ARG A 339 52.59 -1.16 -16.62
C ARG A 339 53.05 -2.61 -16.86
N ARG A 340 52.11 -3.56 -16.98
CA ARG A 340 52.44 -4.96 -17.32
C ARG A 340 53.07 -5.11 -18.71
N LEU A 341 52.58 -4.34 -19.69
CA LEU A 341 53.15 -4.30 -21.04
C LEU A 341 54.55 -3.66 -21.05
N GLU A 342 54.79 -2.64 -20.23
CA GLU A 342 56.10 -2.01 -20.07
C GLU A 342 57.11 -2.96 -19.39
N ARG A 343 56.69 -3.68 -18.33
CA ARG A 343 57.49 -4.78 -17.75
C ARG A 343 57.85 -5.83 -18.81
N LEU A 344 56.87 -6.28 -19.60
CA LEU A 344 57.11 -7.25 -20.69
C LEU A 344 58.08 -6.71 -21.75
N LYS A 345 57.96 -5.44 -22.15
CA LYS A 345 58.90 -4.80 -23.10
C LYS A 345 60.30 -4.70 -22.52
N SER A 346 60.44 -4.37 -21.23
CA SER A 346 61.74 -4.33 -20.53
C SER A 346 62.39 -5.72 -20.48
N VAL A 347 61.63 -6.76 -20.14
CA VAL A 347 62.10 -8.16 -20.16
C VAL A 347 62.51 -8.58 -21.58
N GLN A 348 61.69 -8.30 -22.60
CA GLN A 348 62.02 -8.57 -24.01
C GLN A 348 63.24 -7.78 -24.50
N HIS A 349 63.47 -6.58 -24.00
CA HIS A 349 64.67 -5.80 -24.31
C HIS A 349 65.92 -6.40 -23.64
N SER A 350 65.82 -6.82 -22.38
CA SER A 350 66.90 -7.54 -21.69
C SER A 350 67.20 -8.91 -22.34
N GLU A 351 66.19 -9.62 -22.82
CA GLU A 351 66.34 -10.87 -23.57
C GLU A 351 67.04 -10.63 -24.90
N LYS A 352 66.66 -9.58 -25.65
CA LYS A 352 67.36 -9.19 -26.89
C LYS A 352 68.80 -8.79 -26.63
N LEU A 353 69.07 -8.02 -25.58
CA LEU A 353 70.43 -7.63 -25.20
C LEU A 353 71.27 -8.87 -24.83
N LEU A 354 70.68 -9.85 -24.13
CA LEU A 354 71.32 -11.14 -23.85
C LEU A 354 71.55 -11.96 -25.13
N GLN A 355 70.60 -11.96 -26.08
CA GLN A 355 70.78 -12.62 -27.38
C GLN A 355 71.86 -11.93 -28.24
N GLU A 356 71.99 -10.60 -28.18
CA GLU A 356 73.06 -9.84 -28.84
C GLU A 356 74.42 -10.05 -28.15
N GLN A 357 74.45 -10.17 -26.83
CA GLN A 357 75.65 -10.58 -26.10
C GLN A 357 76.05 -12.01 -26.47
N ILE A 358 75.11 -12.96 -26.50
CA ILE A 358 75.36 -14.35 -26.94
C ILE A 358 75.90 -14.35 -28.37
N LYS A 359 75.25 -13.66 -29.32
CA LYS A 359 75.74 -13.53 -30.70
C LYS A 359 77.14 -12.93 -30.77
N THR A 360 77.44 -11.86 -30.03
CA THR A 360 78.80 -11.28 -30.02
C THR A 360 79.85 -12.16 -29.31
N TYR A 361 79.44 -13.15 -28.50
CA TYR A 361 80.32 -14.21 -28.01
C TYR A 361 80.44 -15.39 -29.00
N GLU A 362 79.39 -15.71 -29.75
CA GLU A 362 79.39 -16.71 -30.84
C GLU A 362 80.21 -16.25 -32.05
N ASP A 363 80.04 -14.99 -32.49
CA ASP A 363 80.86 -14.31 -33.51
C ASP A 363 82.34 -14.22 -33.10
N ARG A 364 82.64 -14.30 -31.80
CA ARG A 364 84.01 -14.39 -31.24
C ARG A 364 84.58 -15.82 -31.24
N GLN A 365 83.80 -16.84 -31.62
CA GLN A 365 84.26 -18.21 -31.85
C GLN A 365 84.15 -18.62 -33.33
N PRO A 366 85.10 -18.19 -34.18
CA PRO A 366 85.15 -18.64 -35.56
C PRO A 366 85.64 -20.09 -35.64
N ASN A 367 84.85 -20.94 -36.30
CA ASN A 367 85.29 -22.25 -36.73
C ASN A 367 86.23 -22.11 -37.94
N TYR A 368 87.42 -22.69 -37.81
CA TYR A 368 88.43 -22.99 -38.84
C TYR A 368 89.33 -21.88 -39.45
N ILE A 369 90.62 -22.03 -39.14
CA ILE A 369 91.83 -21.81 -39.96
C ILE A 369 91.94 -20.48 -40.74
N GLY A 370 92.74 -19.55 -40.17
CA GLY A 370 93.27 -18.39 -40.86
C GLY A 370 94.16 -17.55 -39.93
N ALA A 371 95.40 -17.25 -40.32
CA ALA A 371 96.36 -16.59 -39.44
C ALA A 371 96.02 -15.10 -39.20
N GLY A 372 95.82 -14.71 -37.94
CA GLY A 372 95.57 -13.33 -37.53
C GLY A 372 95.82 -13.11 -36.03
N LYS A 373 96.63 -12.11 -35.67
CA LYS A 373 97.15 -11.92 -34.30
C LYS A 373 96.03 -11.54 -33.31
N LYS A 374 95.76 -12.40 -32.33
CA LYS A 374 94.78 -12.13 -31.25
C LYS A 374 95.36 -11.13 -30.23
N LYS A 375 94.80 -9.92 -30.14
CA LYS A 375 94.92 -9.09 -28.92
C LYS A 375 94.03 -9.72 -27.83
N LYS A 376 94.64 -10.36 -26.83
CA LYS A 376 93.93 -10.72 -25.59
C LYS A 376 93.55 -9.42 -24.87
N VAL A 377 92.31 -9.31 -24.39
CA VAL A 377 91.98 -8.33 -23.34
C VAL A 377 92.74 -8.75 -22.09
N GLN A 378 93.50 -7.82 -21.50
CA GLN A 378 94.33 -8.07 -20.34
C GLN A 378 93.45 -8.46 -19.15
N ARG A 379 93.54 -9.71 -18.68
CA ARG A 379 93.08 -10.08 -17.34
C ARG A 379 94.16 -9.60 -16.36
N SER A 380 93.80 -8.86 -15.32
CA SER A 380 94.74 -8.30 -14.35
C SER A 380 95.66 -9.37 -13.76
N ASP A 381 96.91 -9.00 -13.45
CA ASP A 381 97.97 -9.95 -13.07
C ASP A 381 97.54 -10.82 -11.87
N PRO A 382 97.53 -12.17 -11.99
CA PRO A 382 97.20 -13.08 -10.89
C PRO A 382 98.00 -12.89 -9.60
N ARG A 383 99.11 -12.14 -9.62
CA ARG A 383 99.87 -11.77 -8.41
C ARG A 383 99.21 -10.69 -7.56
N GLN A 384 98.36 -9.83 -8.15
CA GLN A 384 97.64 -8.77 -7.41
C GLN A 384 96.39 -9.29 -6.69
N LEU A 385 95.80 -10.39 -7.17
CA LEU A 385 94.66 -11.08 -6.56
C LEU A 385 95.04 -12.04 -5.41
N ARG A 386 96.29 -12.04 -4.94
CA ARG A 386 96.77 -12.93 -3.86
C ARG A 386 96.61 -12.40 -2.43
N ARG A 387 96.09 -11.18 -2.25
CA ARG A 387 95.87 -10.58 -0.91
C ARG A 387 94.47 -10.82 -0.35
N GLU A 388 93.53 -11.17 -1.21
CA GLU A 388 92.16 -11.55 -0.86
C GLU A 388 91.92 -12.93 -1.47
N ASN A 389 91.14 -13.78 -0.80
CA ASN A 389 90.81 -15.09 -1.36
C ASN A 389 89.96 -14.88 -2.62
N SER A 390 90.57 -14.96 -3.81
CA SER A 390 89.90 -14.72 -5.09
C SER A 390 88.58 -15.48 -5.19
N ASP A 391 88.59 -16.72 -4.71
CA ASP A 391 87.47 -17.63 -4.79
C ASP A 391 86.39 -17.30 -3.76
N ALA A 392 86.75 -16.71 -2.61
CA ALA A 392 85.79 -16.15 -1.67
C ALA A 392 85.11 -14.90 -2.26
N VAL A 393 85.86 -13.99 -2.87
CA VAL A 393 85.30 -12.79 -3.54
C VAL A 393 84.43 -13.19 -4.74
N TRP A 394 84.79 -14.21 -5.51
CA TRP A 394 83.94 -14.77 -6.56
C TRP A 394 82.68 -15.44 -6.01
N ASN A 395 82.78 -16.17 -4.89
CA ASN A 395 81.64 -16.78 -4.23
C ASN A 395 80.69 -15.71 -3.67
N GLU A 396 81.19 -14.70 -2.97
CA GLU A 396 80.42 -13.54 -2.50
C GLU A 396 79.78 -12.77 -3.66
N LEU A 397 80.52 -12.48 -4.73
CA LEU A 397 79.95 -11.84 -5.93
C LEU A 397 78.88 -12.70 -6.60
N SER A 398 79.04 -14.03 -6.63
CA SER A 398 78.03 -14.95 -7.15
C SER A 398 76.79 -15.02 -6.24
N TYR A 399 77.00 -14.94 -4.92
CA TYR A 399 75.95 -14.89 -3.90
C TYR A 399 75.16 -13.59 -4.04
N PHE A 400 75.82 -12.42 -4.03
CA PHE A 400 75.17 -11.12 -4.24
C PHE A 400 74.50 -11.00 -5.61
N LYS A 401 75.06 -11.59 -6.67
CA LYS A 401 74.41 -11.65 -7.98
C LYS A 401 73.15 -12.53 -7.98
N THR A 402 73.17 -13.64 -7.25
CA THR A 402 72.00 -14.52 -7.08
C THR A 402 70.95 -13.85 -6.20
N GLN A 403 71.36 -13.20 -5.10
CA GLN A 403 70.50 -12.45 -4.21
C GLN A 403 69.85 -11.25 -4.92
N ASN A 404 70.60 -10.46 -5.70
CA ASN A 404 70.03 -9.38 -6.51
C ASN A 404 69.05 -9.91 -7.55
N ARG A 405 69.32 -11.05 -8.19
CA ARG A 405 68.38 -11.69 -9.12
C ARG A 405 67.10 -12.16 -8.43
N ASN A 406 67.20 -12.68 -7.20
CA ASN A 406 66.04 -13.06 -6.40
C ASN A 406 65.23 -11.82 -5.98
N LEU A 407 65.89 -10.77 -5.50
CA LEU A 407 65.27 -9.48 -5.14
C LEU A 407 64.61 -8.80 -6.36
N GLU A 408 65.18 -8.92 -7.57
CA GLU A 408 64.55 -8.45 -8.81
C GLU A 408 63.25 -9.21 -9.12
N VAL A 409 63.24 -10.54 -8.93
CA VAL A 409 62.06 -11.39 -9.11
C VAL A 409 61.01 -11.09 -8.05
N GLU A 410 61.39 -10.97 -6.78
CA GLU A 410 60.51 -10.60 -5.67
C GLU A 410 59.90 -9.20 -5.88
N ARG A 411 60.71 -8.21 -6.30
CA ARG A 411 60.22 -6.86 -6.65
C ARG A 411 59.21 -6.91 -7.78
N LEU A 412 59.42 -7.75 -8.80
CA LEU A 412 58.47 -7.93 -9.88
C LEU A 412 57.17 -8.61 -9.41
N SER A 413 57.25 -9.64 -8.56
CA SER A 413 56.08 -10.32 -7.96
C SER A 413 55.25 -9.34 -7.13
N LEU A 414 55.88 -8.65 -6.17
CA LEU A 414 55.22 -7.66 -5.31
C LEU A 414 54.59 -6.53 -6.12
N GLN A 415 55.16 -6.16 -7.26
CA GLN A 415 54.60 -5.13 -8.13
C GLN A 415 53.47 -5.65 -9.04
N GLU A 416 53.37 -6.95 -9.29
CA GLU A 416 52.17 -7.58 -9.86
C GLU A 416 51.06 -7.69 -8.80
N GLU A 417 51.38 -8.14 -7.58
CA GLU A 417 50.44 -8.17 -6.45
C GLU A 417 49.86 -6.79 -6.12
N LEU A 418 50.69 -5.72 -6.13
CA LEU A 418 50.23 -4.34 -5.96
C LEU A 418 49.37 -3.83 -7.12
N ASP A 419 49.61 -4.28 -8.36
CA ASP A 419 48.75 -3.93 -9.49
C ASP A 419 47.40 -4.67 -9.40
N GLU A 420 47.39 -5.93 -8.97
CA GLU A 420 46.18 -6.72 -8.73
C GLU A 420 45.34 -6.17 -7.56
N LEU A 421 45.97 -5.84 -6.42
CA LEU A 421 45.30 -5.22 -5.27
C LEU A 421 44.69 -3.85 -5.60
N ARG A 422 45.34 -3.05 -6.48
CA ARG A 422 44.79 -1.77 -6.95
C ARG A 422 43.56 -1.96 -7.83
N VAL A 423 43.56 -2.96 -8.70
CA VAL A 423 42.39 -3.33 -9.50
C VAL A 423 41.27 -3.81 -8.58
N GLN A 424 41.56 -4.72 -7.64
CA GLN A 424 40.59 -5.22 -6.68
C GLN A 424 39.98 -4.09 -5.84
N ALA A 425 40.80 -3.16 -5.32
CA ALA A 425 40.30 -2.01 -4.57
C ALA A 425 39.38 -1.09 -5.39
N SER A 426 39.63 -0.92 -6.70
CA SER A 426 38.72 -0.18 -7.59
C SER A 426 37.39 -0.91 -7.80
N VAL A 427 37.42 -2.24 -7.94
CA VAL A 427 36.22 -3.10 -8.04
C VAL A 427 35.41 -3.11 -6.75
N ASP A 428 36.08 -3.19 -5.61
CA ASP A 428 35.45 -3.12 -4.30
C ASP A 428 34.81 -1.73 -4.07
N ALA A 429 35.43 -0.65 -4.55
CA ALA A 429 34.87 0.70 -4.45
C ALA A 429 33.57 0.86 -5.26
N ALA A 430 33.51 0.37 -6.51
CA ALA A 430 32.29 0.46 -7.32
C ALA A 430 31.19 -0.48 -6.80
N THR A 431 31.51 -1.70 -6.37
CA THR A 431 30.52 -2.61 -5.78
C THR A 431 29.95 -2.07 -4.46
N VAL A 432 30.77 -1.42 -3.62
CA VAL A 432 30.28 -0.69 -2.44
C VAL A 432 29.36 0.47 -2.84
N HIS A 433 29.62 1.17 -3.94
CA HIS A 433 28.73 2.22 -4.44
C HIS A 433 27.39 1.66 -4.95
N GLU A 434 27.40 0.58 -5.73
CA GLU A 434 26.17 -0.11 -6.16
C GLU A 434 25.34 -0.60 -4.97
N LEU A 435 25.98 -1.13 -3.92
CA LEU A 435 25.28 -1.53 -2.70
C LEU A 435 24.68 -0.33 -1.94
N ARG A 436 25.33 0.84 -1.94
CA ARG A 436 24.77 2.07 -1.37
C ARG A 436 23.54 2.54 -2.14
N VAL A 437 23.60 2.57 -3.48
CA VAL A 437 22.45 2.94 -4.34
C VAL A 437 21.28 1.97 -4.12
N ASN A 438 21.54 0.66 -4.06
CA ASN A 438 20.51 -0.34 -3.78
C ASN A 438 19.89 -0.18 -2.38
N LEU A 439 20.68 0.15 -1.36
CA LEU A 439 20.18 0.42 -0.01
C LEU A 439 19.38 1.72 0.07
N GLN A 440 19.74 2.74 -0.71
CA GLN A 440 18.98 3.99 -0.80
C GLN A 440 17.64 3.77 -1.51
N ALA A 441 17.61 3.05 -2.64
CA ALA A 441 16.37 2.66 -3.31
C ALA A 441 15.44 1.83 -2.40
N GLN A 442 15.98 0.97 -1.53
CA GLN A 442 15.18 0.27 -0.51
C GLN A 442 14.61 1.22 0.56
N ARG A 443 15.37 2.24 1.00
CA ARG A 443 14.87 3.26 1.94
C ARG A 443 13.74 4.08 1.32
N GLU A 444 13.91 4.56 0.09
CA GLU A 444 12.90 5.31 -0.67
C GLU A 444 11.60 4.48 -0.85
N GLU A 445 11.71 3.17 -1.14
CA GLU A 445 10.56 2.25 -1.21
C GLU A 445 9.87 2.07 0.17
N PHE A 446 10.62 1.99 1.27
CA PHE A 446 10.03 1.91 2.60
C PHE A 446 9.35 3.22 3.03
N GLU A 447 9.93 4.38 2.68
CA GLU A 447 9.31 5.69 2.91
C GLU A 447 8.03 5.86 2.08
N TYR A 448 8.02 5.41 0.82
CA TYR A 448 6.81 5.37 -0.01
C TYR A 448 5.72 4.46 0.60
N GLN A 449 6.11 3.27 1.10
CA GLN A 449 5.17 2.39 1.81
C GLN A 449 4.69 2.97 3.15
N LEU A 450 5.47 3.84 3.79
CA LEU A 450 5.06 4.56 5.01
C LEU A 450 4.06 5.66 4.67
N LYS A 451 4.39 6.58 3.74
CA LYS A 451 3.49 7.62 3.24
C LYS A 451 2.16 7.04 2.74
N LYS A 452 2.20 5.92 2.01
CA LYS A 452 1.00 5.21 1.58
C LYS A 452 0.17 4.64 2.74
N ARG A 453 0.81 4.18 3.82
CA ARG A 453 0.08 3.76 5.04
C ARG A 453 -0.49 4.92 5.82
N GLU A 454 0.18 6.07 5.80
CA GLU A 454 -0.28 7.30 6.46
C GLU A 454 -1.51 7.86 5.75
N ALA A 455 -1.52 7.89 4.41
CA ALA A 455 -2.72 8.23 3.62
C ALA A 455 -3.89 7.26 3.91
N MET A 456 -3.67 5.95 3.84
CA MET A 456 -4.69 4.96 4.22
C MET A 456 -5.14 5.07 5.71
N ALA A 457 -4.39 5.79 6.55
CA ALA A 457 -4.74 6.08 7.94
C ALA A 457 -5.43 7.44 8.12
N THR A 458 -5.30 8.40 7.20
CA THR A 458 -6.16 9.59 7.12
C THR A 458 -7.53 9.20 6.60
N ASP A 459 -7.61 8.48 5.47
CA ASP A 459 -8.88 8.02 4.88
C ASP A 459 -9.70 7.21 5.91
N ARG A 460 -9.01 6.39 6.71
CA ARG A 460 -9.64 5.63 7.80
C ARG A 460 -10.18 6.53 8.92
N LYS A 461 -9.51 7.63 9.27
CA LYS A 461 -10.00 8.59 10.27
C LYS A 461 -11.22 9.33 9.75
N ASP A 462 -11.25 9.66 8.46
CA ASP A 462 -12.37 10.38 7.84
C ASP A 462 -13.61 9.48 7.82
N VAL A 463 -13.47 8.22 7.39
CA VAL A 463 -14.52 7.18 7.52
C VAL A 463 -14.93 6.93 8.99
N GLU A 464 -13.99 7.00 9.94
CA GLU A 464 -14.30 6.87 11.37
C GLU A 464 -15.08 8.09 11.91
N GLY A 465 -14.81 9.29 11.38
CA GLY A 465 -15.57 10.52 11.60
C GLY A 465 -16.98 10.47 11.02
N GLU A 466 -17.14 9.99 9.78
CA GLU A 466 -18.45 9.73 9.16
C GLU A 466 -19.26 8.71 9.97
N LEU A 467 -18.63 7.62 10.39
CA LEU A 467 -19.26 6.61 11.26
C LEU A 467 -19.62 7.18 12.63
N MET A 468 -18.88 8.15 13.16
CA MET A 468 -19.23 8.85 14.40
C MET A 468 -20.45 9.77 14.20
N MET A 469 -20.53 10.49 13.08
CA MET A 469 -21.69 11.31 12.69
C MET A 469 -22.94 10.45 12.45
N LEU A 470 -22.80 9.32 11.75
CA LEU A 470 -23.86 8.33 11.56
C LEU A 470 -24.33 7.73 12.90
N ARG A 471 -23.40 7.36 13.80
CA ARG A 471 -23.76 6.90 15.15
C ARG A 471 -24.52 7.94 15.96
N SER A 472 -24.11 9.21 15.93
CA SER A 472 -24.84 10.30 16.58
C SER A 472 -26.25 10.47 15.98
N ARG A 473 -26.38 10.41 14.65
CA ARG A 473 -27.67 10.47 13.94
C ARG A 473 -28.59 9.29 14.27
N VAL A 474 -28.04 8.08 14.42
CA VAL A 474 -28.78 6.88 14.89
C VAL A 474 -29.20 7.06 16.34
N GLN A 475 -28.30 7.44 17.25
CA GLN A 475 -28.64 7.69 18.67
C GLN A 475 -29.74 8.76 18.83
N ASN A 476 -29.74 9.80 18.01
CA ASN A 476 -30.81 10.82 18.01
C ASN A 476 -32.15 10.25 17.50
N LYS A 477 -32.14 9.38 16.48
CA LYS A 477 -33.34 8.64 16.05
C LYS A 477 -33.83 7.66 17.11
N ASP A 478 -32.93 6.94 17.79
CA ASP A 478 -33.28 6.05 18.90
C ASP A 478 -33.90 6.83 20.06
N HIS A 479 -33.38 8.00 20.43
CA HIS A 479 -34.00 8.87 21.43
C HIS A 479 -35.40 9.34 21.00
N HIS A 480 -35.60 9.63 19.71
CA HIS A 480 -36.90 10.01 19.18
C HIS A 480 -37.89 8.82 19.19
N ILE A 481 -37.46 7.63 18.79
CA ILE A 481 -38.25 6.39 18.87
C ILE A 481 -38.64 6.08 20.32
N ASN A 482 -37.69 6.10 21.25
CA ASN A 482 -37.96 5.92 22.68
C ASN A 482 -38.92 6.97 23.26
N LYS A 483 -38.96 8.19 22.70
CA LYS A 483 -39.96 9.20 23.07
C LYS A 483 -41.34 8.83 22.52
N LEU A 484 -41.44 8.51 21.23
CA LEU A 484 -42.69 8.07 20.61
C LEU A 484 -43.26 6.81 21.28
N GLU A 485 -42.42 5.86 21.70
CA GLU A 485 -42.84 4.69 22.47
C GLU A 485 -43.43 5.04 23.84
N LYS A 486 -42.84 6.01 24.56
CA LYS A 486 -43.40 6.52 25.81
C LYS A 486 -44.72 7.24 25.59
N ASP A 487 -44.79 8.11 24.59
CA ASP A 487 -46.00 8.85 24.24
C ASP A 487 -47.12 7.85 23.84
N LEU A 488 -46.80 6.76 23.12
CA LEU A 488 -47.73 5.67 22.81
C LEU A 488 -48.16 4.85 24.04
N GLN A 489 -47.26 4.60 24.98
CA GLN A 489 -47.60 3.94 26.25
C GLN A 489 -48.52 4.80 27.11
N GLU A 490 -48.25 6.11 27.21
CA GLU A 490 -49.11 7.06 27.92
C GLU A 490 -50.50 7.14 27.26
N MET A 491 -50.57 7.21 25.93
CA MET A 491 -51.84 7.16 25.20
C MET A 491 -52.58 5.82 25.37
N ALA A 492 -51.87 4.70 25.54
CA ALA A 492 -52.49 3.41 25.85
C ALA A 492 -53.08 3.38 27.27
N VAL A 493 -52.36 3.91 28.27
CA VAL A 493 -52.87 4.06 29.65
C VAL A 493 -54.09 4.98 29.68
N ASN A 494 -54.02 6.14 29.01
CA ASN A 494 -55.14 7.09 28.90
C ASN A 494 -56.36 6.48 28.19
N ARG A 495 -56.15 5.63 27.17
CA ARG A 495 -57.24 4.87 26.55
C ARG A 495 -57.89 3.91 27.54
N ASP A 496 -57.08 3.21 28.34
CA ASP A 496 -57.58 2.16 29.23
C ASP A 496 -58.27 2.76 30.47
N THR A 497 -57.84 3.91 31.00
CA THR A 497 -58.58 4.68 32.02
C THR A 497 -59.92 5.19 31.48
N ILE A 498 -59.95 5.77 30.27
CA ILE A 498 -61.21 6.18 29.60
C ILE A 498 -62.14 4.98 29.38
N LEU A 499 -61.60 3.78 29.13
CA LEU A 499 -62.40 2.55 29.03
C LEU A 499 -62.96 2.10 30.39
N GLU A 500 -62.28 2.37 31.51
CA GLU A 500 -62.78 2.12 32.86
C GLU A 500 -63.84 3.13 33.28
N GLU A 501 -63.62 4.42 33.06
CA GLU A 501 -64.63 5.48 33.24
C GLU A 501 -65.88 5.18 32.42
N LYS A 502 -65.73 4.76 31.16
CA LYS A 502 -66.85 4.35 30.29
C LYS A 502 -67.59 3.11 30.82
N LYS A 503 -66.91 2.18 31.50
CA LYS A 503 -67.57 1.04 32.18
C LYS A 503 -68.36 1.53 33.40
N ALA A 504 -67.77 2.41 34.22
CA ALA A 504 -68.40 2.97 35.42
C ALA A 504 -69.62 3.85 35.09
N LEU A 505 -69.52 4.73 34.10
CA LEU A 505 -70.66 5.50 33.58
C LEU A 505 -71.75 4.59 33.02
N LYS A 506 -71.38 3.44 32.45
CA LYS A 506 -72.35 2.44 31.97
C LYS A 506 -73.03 1.68 33.12
N THR A 507 -72.36 1.39 34.23
CA THR A 507 -73.02 0.80 35.41
C THR A 507 -73.96 1.82 36.06
N GLN A 508 -73.53 3.06 36.25
CA GLN A 508 -74.39 4.16 36.73
C GLN A 508 -75.61 4.38 35.83
N ALA A 509 -75.45 4.35 34.50
CA ALA A 509 -76.57 4.46 33.57
C ALA A 509 -77.57 3.28 33.69
N ASN A 510 -77.08 2.06 33.93
CA ASN A 510 -77.92 0.89 34.17
C ASN A 510 -78.65 0.98 35.54
N GLU A 511 -77.97 1.46 36.57
CA GLU A 511 -78.53 1.69 37.92
C GLU A 511 -79.64 2.73 37.86
N LEU A 512 -79.39 3.90 37.26
CA LEU A 512 -80.42 4.93 37.02
C LEU A 512 -81.57 4.39 36.16
N GLN A 513 -81.29 3.55 35.15
CA GLN A 513 -82.35 2.89 34.37
C GLN A 513 -83.18 1.91 35.23
N GLN A 514 -82.54 1.21 36.17
CA GLN A 514 -83.23 0.34 37.13
C GLN A 514 -84.07 1.16 38.12
N GLU A 515 -83.55 2.26 38.68
CA GLU A 515 -84.30 3.19 39.53
C GLU A 515 -85.50 3.79 38.78
N VAL A 516 -85.31 4.26 37.54
CA VAL A 516 -86.40 4.73 36.68
C VAL A 516 -87.43 3.62 36.44
N SER A 517 -87.02 2.35 36.31
CA SER A 517 -87.94 1.23 36.20
C SER A 517 -88.72 0.97 37.50
N GLN A 518 -88.07 1.08 38.67
CA GLN A 518 -88.73 0.97 39.98
C GLN A 518 -89.70 2.13 40.22
N CYS A 519 -89.33 3.36 39.85
CA CYS A 519 -90.21 4.52 39.90
C CYS A 519 -91.40 4.37 38.95
N ARG A 520 -91.20 3.81 37.74
CA ARG A 520 -92.30 3.44 36.83
C ARG A 520 -93.23 2.37 37.44
N MET A 521 -92.68 1.38 38.14
CA MET A 521 -93.49 0.40 38.88
C MET A 521 -94.28 1.05 40.01
N LYS A 522 -93.64 1.85 40.88
CA LYS A 522 -94.31 2.62 41.95
C LYS A 522 -95.42 3.52 41.40
N ILE A 523 -95.20 4.18 40.25
CA ILE A 523 -96.22 4.98 39.56
C ILE A 523 -97.35 4.10 39.02
N ALA A 524 -97.07 2.90 38.51
CA ALA A 524 -98.09 1.96 38.05
C ALA A 524 -98.92 1.41 39.22
N ASP A 525 -98.29 1.06 40.34
CA ASP A 525 -98.94 0.62 41.58
C ASP A 525 -99.80 1.73 42.16
N LEU A 526 -99.28 2.96 42.26
CA LEU A 526 -100.05 4.13 42.69
C LEU A 526 -101.21 4.45 41.76
N ARG A 527 -101.05 4.28 40.43
CA ARG A 527 -102.16 4.37 39.46
C ARG A 527 -103.19 3.28 39.69
N HIS A 528 -102.78 2.05 40.01
CA HIS A 528 -103.71 0.97 40.34
C HIS A 528 -104.41 1.17 41.69
N THR A 529 -103.76 1.74 42.71
CA THR A 529 -104.44 2.10 43.97
C THR A 529 -105.38 3.28 43.78
N LEU A 530 -104.99 4.31 43.01
CA LEU A 530 -105.88 5.39 42.61
C LEU A 530 -107.09 4.85 41.83
N GLN A 531 -106.87 3.92 40.88
CA GLN A 531 -107.97 3.32 40.13
C GLN A 531 -108.88 2.44 41.00
N ARG A 532 -108.34 1.75 42.02
CA ARG A 532 -109.15 1.05 43.04
C ARG A 532 -109.93 2.02 43.91
N GLN A 533 -109.32 3.12 44.35
CA GLN A 533 -109.99 4.17 45.13
C GLN A 533 -111.05 4.91 44.32
N GLN A 534 -110.79 5.16 43.02
CA GLN A 534 -111.77 5.71 42.09
C GLN A 534 -112.95 4.75 41.91
N ARG A 535 -112.73 3.45 41.71
CA ARG A 535 -113.82 2.47 41.67
C ARG A 535 -114.58 2.39 43.00
N ALA A 536 -113.88 2.40 44.13
CA ALA A 536 -114.54 2.40 45.45
C ALA A 536 -115.34 3.69 45.71
N LEU A 537 -114.89 4.84 45.17
CA LEU A 537 -115.65 6.10 45.17
C LEU A 537 -116.83 6.04 44.20
N GLU A 538 -116.67 5.48 43.00
CA GLU A 538 -117.76 5.25 42.04
C GLU A 538 -118.82 4.29 42.61
N GLU A 539 -118.40 3.24 43.33
CA GLU A 539 -119.25 2.31 44.08
C GLU A 539 -119.92 3.00 45.29
N SER A 540 -119.20 3.86 46.02
CA SER A 540 -119.77 4.67 47.11
C SER A 540 -120.77 5.72 46.61
N ILE A 541 -120.53 6.29 45.43
CA ILE A 541 -121.43 7.22 44.75
C ILE A 541 -122.64 6.46 44.16
N HIS A 542 -122.47 5.23 43.66
CA HIS A 542 -123.59 4.37 43.27
C HIS A 542 -124.47 3.96 44.46
N THR A 543 -123.86 3.69 45.62
CA THR A 543 -124.58 3.23 46.82
C THR A 543 -125.23 4.36 47.62
N GLN A 544 -124.70 5.59 47.59
CA GLN A 544 -125.37 6.77 48.19
C GLN A 544 -126.20 7.59 47.18
N GLY A 545 -125.95 7.45 45.87
CA GLY A 545 -126.64 8.20 44.81
C GLY A 545 -127.93 7.58 44.28
N SER A 546 -128.28 6.34 44.68
CA SER A 546 -129.46 5.63 44.14
C SER A 546 -130.74 5.74 44.99
N HIS A 547 -131.00 6.93 45.55
CA HIS A 547 -132.38 7.47 45.60
C HIS A 547 -132.62 8.41 44.40
N LYS A 548 -132.35 7.90 43.19
CA LYS A 548 -132.84 8.39 41.87
C LYS A 548 -132.64 7.34 40.76
N SER A 549 -132.98 6.09 41.09
CA SER A 549 -133.49 5.12 40.11
C SER A 549 -134.92 5.54 39.69
N ARG A 550 -135.48 5.20 38.53
CA ARG A 550 -135.01 4.35 37.40
C ARG A 550 -135.86 4.71 36.17
N GLU A 551 -135.42 4.30 34.97
CA GLU A 551 -136.19 4.35 33.70
C GLU A 551 -136.44 5.80 33.18
N ALA A 552 -136.43 6.10 31.88
CA ALA A 552 -136.87 5.30 30.74
C ALA A 552 -135.76 4.93 29.74
N SER A 553 -135.95 3.76 29.11
CA SER A 553 -135.19 3.27 27.98
C SER A 553 -136.11 3.09 26.76
N GLN A 554 -135.51 3.09 25.56
CA GLN A 554 -136.06 2.50 24.32
C GLN A 554 -137.30 3.14 23.69
N SER A 555 -137.07 4.03 22.71
CA SER A 555 -137.73 3.92 21.40
C SER A 555 -136.91 4.65 20.32
N LEU A 556 -136.34 3.92 19.37
CA LEU A 556 -136.75 3.90 17.95
C LEU A 556 -135.87 2.90 17.18
N ARG A 557 -136.40 2.30 16.10
CA ARG A 557 -135.83 1.12 15.44
C ARG A 557 -135.98 1.24 13.91
N GLN A 558 -135.02 0.68 13.16
CA GLN A 558 -134.90 0.70 11.68
C GLN A 558 -134.41 2.08 11.15
N THR A 559 -133.50 2.19 10.16
CA THR A 559 -133.22 1.32 8.99
C THR A 559 -131.71 1.00 8.74
N SER A 560 -131.46 0.21 7.69
CA SER A 560 -130.19 -0.16 7.00
C SER A 560 -129.12 0.96 6.85
N ALA A 561 -127.81 0.72 6.71
CA ALA A 561 -126.96 -0.47 6.57
C ALA A 561 -125.55 -0.16 7.17
N ALA A 562 -124.52 -1.00 7.19
CA ALA A 562 -124.31 -2.37 6.66
C ALA A 562 -123.55 -3.22 7.71
N GLY A 563 -122.69 -4.19 7.33
CA GLY A 563 -121.92 -4.91 8.36
C GLY A 563 -120.80 -5.86 7.92
N LYS A 564 -119.99 -6.24 8.92
CA LYS A 564 -119.20 -7.49 9.10
C LYS A 564 -118.14 -7.27 10.21
N PRO A 565 -118.16 -8.07 11.30
CA PRO A 565 -116.92 -8.46 11.96
C PRO A 565 -116.88 -9.97 12.25
N LEU A 566 -115.81 -10.66 11.81
CA LEU A 566 -115.76 -12.13 11.83
C LEU A 566 -114.87 -12.69 12.95
N ARG A 567 -115.53 -13.22 13.99
CA ARG A 567 -115.26 -14.49 14.71
C ARG A 567 -113.80 -15.01 14.91
N ARG A 568 -113.51 -15.27 16.20
CA ARG A 568 -112.98 -16.52 16.80
C ARG A 568 -111.49 -16.95 16.70
N LYS A 569 -110.92 -17.17 17.91
CA LYS A 569 -109.92 -18.19 18.33
C LYS A 569 -110.48 -19.65 18.23
N PRO A 570 -109.74 -20.74 18.57
CA PRO A 570 -108.29 -21.07 18.45
C PRO A 570 -108.02 -22.54 18.00
N THR A 571 -106.75 -22.96 17.84
CA THR A 571 -106.09 -24.22 18.35
C THR A 571 -104.68 -24.32 17.74
N GLN A 572 -103.56 -24.40 18.48
CA GLN A 572 -102.97 -25.43 19.35
C GLN A 572 -101.97 -26.39 18.65
N ARG A 573 -100.73 -26.39 19.17
CA ARG A 573 -99.76 -27.51 19.32
C ARG A 573 -98.67 -27.84 18.25
N PHE A 574 -97.42 -27.77 18.78
CA PHE A 574 -96.29 -28.72 18.70
C PHE A 574 -95.03 -28.49 17.81
N LYS A 575 -93.89 -28.58 18.52
CA LYS A 575 -92.51 -29.00 18.15
C LYS A 575 -91.57 -28.04 17.39
N LYS A 576 -90.30 -28.05 17.87
CA LYS A 576 -89.04 -27.51 17.28
C LYS A 576 -88.65 -28.34 16.01
N PRO A 577 -87.59 -28.04 15.20
CA PRO A 577 -86.49 -27.07 15.41
C PRO A 577 -85.95 -26.27 14.17
N ALA A 578 -84.93 -25.44 14.43
CA ALA A 578 -83.79 -25.05 13.55
C ALA A 578 -83.99 -24.15 12.31
N GLY A 579 -83.03 -23.21 12.07
CA GLY A 579 -82.67 -22.76 10.71
C GLY A 579 -82.30 -21.28 10.44
N ARG A 580 -80.99 -20.96 10.52
CA ARG A 580 -80.21 -20.03 9.63
C ARG A 580 -80.61 -18.56 9.37
N ASN A 581 -79.79 -17.66 9.93
CA ASN A 581 -78.83 -16.72 9.29
C ASN A 581 -79.24 -15.67 8.20
N ASN A 582 -78.43 -14.57 8.22
CA ASN A 582 -78.12 -13.60 7.15
C ASN A 582 -79.02 -12.37 6.92
N SER A 583 -78.88 -11.33 7.76
CA SER A 583 -79.29 -9.94 7.40
C SER A 583 -78.27 -8.83 7.72
N SER A 584 -77.39 -9.00 8.72
CA SER A 584 -76.45 -7.94 9.17
C SER A 584 -75.33 -7.59 8.18
N VAL A 585 -74.83 -8.56 7.41
CA VAL A 585 -73.68 -8.37 6.49
C VAL A 585 -73.98 -7.33 5.39
N LYS A 586 -75.21 -7.29 4.86
CA LYS A 586 -75.61 -6.30 3.84
C LYS A 586 -75.72 -4.87 4.37
N GLN A 587 -75.84 -4.70 5.69
CA GLN A 587 -75.87 -3.38 6.35
C GLN A 587 -74.44 -2.86 6.55
N TYR A 588 -73.53 -3.74 6.97
CA TYR A 588 -72.10 -3.43 7.10
C TYR A 588 -71.45 -3.06 5.76
N GLN A 589 -71.72 -3.81 4.68
CA GLN A 589 -71.15 -3.52 3.36
C GLN A 589 -71.57 -2.15 2.81
N ARG A 590 -72.80 -1.71 3.07
CA ARG A 590 -73.29 -0.38 2.65
C ARG A 590 -72.65 0.75 3.45
N ALA A 591 -72.43 0.56 4.75
CA ALA A 591 -71.68 1.50 5.58
C ALA A 591 -70.22 1.61 5.11
N LEU A 592 -69.58 0.47 4.81
CA LEU A 592 -68.20 0.42 4.32
C LEU A 592 -68.04 1.16 2.98
N ASN A 593 -68.87 0.84 1.99
CA ASN A 593 -68.80 1.50 0.68
C ASN A 593 -69.04 3.02 0.77
N THR A 594 -69.99 3.46 1.60
CA THR A 594 -70.25 4.90 1.84
C THR A 594 -69.07 5.59 2.55
N SER A 595 -68.27 4.86 3.34
CA SER A 595 -67.05 5.38 3.98
C SER A 595 -65.88 5.46 3.00
N ILE A 596 -65.73 4.46 2.12
CA ILE A 596 -64.68 4.43 1.09
C ILE A 596 -64.88 5.58 0.08
N GLU A 597 -66.12 5.82 -0.37
CA GLU A 597 -66.43 6.94 -1.28
C GLU A 597 -66.10 8.30 -0.64
N LYS A 598 -66.32 8.46 0.67
CA LYS A 598 -65.98 9.69 1.40
C LYS A 598 -64.49 9.88 1.62
N MET A 599 -63.70 8.82 1.80
CA MET A 599 -62.24 8.93 1.90
C MET A 599 -61.59 9.16 0.53
N ARG A 600 -62.23 8.75 -0.58
CA ARG A 600 -61.73 8.99 -1.94
C ARG A 600 -61.65 10.47 -2.33
N GLY A 601 -62.37 11.36 -1.63
CA GLY A 601 -62.35 12.81 -1.86
C GLY A 601 -61.36 13.61 -1.00
N VAL A 602 -60.54 12.96 -0.16
CA VAL A 602 -59.61 13.64 0.77
C VAL A 602 -58.13 13.41 0.40
N PHE A 603 -57.85 12.49 -0.52
CA PHE A 603 -56.48 12.10 -0.93
C PHE A 603 -56.23 12.35 -2.43
N THR A 604 -56.37 13.60 -2.89
CA THR A 604 -55.96 14.00 -4.26
C THR A 604 -54.54 14.55 -4.35
N ASP A 605 -53.93 14.95 -3.22
CA ASP A 605 -52.63 15.64 -3.19
C ASP A 605 -51.58 14.89 -2.34
N PHE A 606 -51.36 13.61 -2.63
CA PHE A 606 -50.24 12.79 -2.09
C PHE A 606 -49.68 11.86 -3.17
N GLY A 607 -49.32 12.46 -4.32
CA GLY A 607 -48.68 11.80 -5.46
C GLY A 607 -47.16 11.99 -5.53
N ALA A 608 -46.55 12.59 -4.51
CA ALA A 608 -45.11 12.78 -4.36
C ALA A 608 -44.73 12.49 -2.90
N ASP A 609 -43.50 11.99 -2.74
CA ASP A 609 -42.83 11.49 -1.53
C ASP A 609 -43.05 10.00 -1.23
N GLY A 610 -42.00 9.23 -1.51
CA GLY A 610 -42.07 7.78 -1.63
C GLY A 610 -41.51 7.00 -0.43
N TRP A 611 -41.70 5.69 -0.51
CA TRP A 611 -40.92 4.68 0.20
C TRP A 611 -40.72 3.47 -0.74
N GLU A 612 -39.55 3.38 -1.37
CA GLU A 612 -39.13 2.17 -2.07
C GLU A 612 -38.64 1.12 -1.06
N GLU A 613 -38.94 -0.15 -1.31
CA GLU A 613 -38.48 -1.26 -0.48
C GLU A 613 -37.02 -1.61 -0.78
N VAL A 614 -36.19 -1.65 0.27
CA VAL A 614 -34.78 -2.03 0.20
C VAL A 614 -34.64 -3.51 -0.14
N THR A 615 -34.10 -3.83 -1.32
CA THR A 615 -33.51 -5.15 -1.62
C THR A 615 -32.11 -5.02 -2.22
N GLU A 616 -31.13 -5.04 -1.31
CA GLU A 616 -29.83 -5.71 -1.42
C GLU A 616 -29.22 -5.90 -2.83
N SER A 617 -28.18 -5.12 -3.15
CA SER A 617 -27.27 -5.38 -4.27
C SER A 617 -25.87 -4.84 -4.00
N GLY A 618 -24.90 -5.76 -3.90
CA GLY A 618 -23.50 -5.55 -4.25
C GLY A 618 -23.16 -6.56 -5.36
N GLU A 619 -22.08 -6.44 -6.14
CA GLU A 619 -20.91 -5.56 -6.06
C GLU A 619 -20.45 -5.21 -7.50
N THR A 620 -19.27 -4.57 -7.65
CA THR A 620 -18.58 -4.12 -8.89
C THR A 620 -19.11 -2.81 -9.51
N GLU A 621 -18.27 -1.85 -9.94
CA GLU A 621 -16.80 -1.68 -9.82
C GLU A 621 -16.42 -0.20 -10.12
N ASP A 622 -15.26 0.24 -9.59
CA ASP A 622 -14.33 1.23 -10.18
C ASP A 622 -14.69 2.75 -10.31
N CYS A 623 -13.62 3.57 -10.24
CA CYS A 623 -13.54 5.03 -10.41
C CYS A 623 -14.41 5.92 -9.49
N GLY A 624 -14.00 7.12 -9.08
CA GLY A 624 -12.79 7.89 -9.43
C GLY A 624 -13.10 9.39 -9.37
N GLU A 625 -12.61 10.05 -8.31
CA GLU A 625 -12.14 11.45 -8.23
C GLU A 625 -12.73 12.48 -9.22
N TRP A 626 -13.58 13.41 -8.73
CA TRP A 626 -13.81 14.73 -9.35
C TRP A 626 -14.05 15.81 -8.29
N GLU A 627 -13.51 17.00 -8.55
CA GLU A 627 -13.64 18.22 -7.72
C GLU A 627 -14.95 18.98 -7.99
N GLU A 628 -15.47 19.63 -6.95
CA GLU A 628 -16.43 20.76 -6.94
C GLU A 628 -15.81 22.00 -7.66
N ASP A 629 -16.50 23.01 -8.19
CA ASP A 629 -17.93 23.33 -8.41
C ASP A 629 -17.99 24.49 -9.46
N ASP A 630 -19.11 24.66 -10.19
CA ASP A 630 -19.84 25.95 -10.30
C ASP A 630 -21.07 25.92 -11.26
N ASP A 631 -22.20 26.43 -10.75
CA ASP A 631 -23.26 27.21 -11.40
C ASP A 631 -23.82 26.87 -12.82
N THR A 632 -25.06 26.36 -12.90
CA THR A 632 -26.30 27.14 -13.21
C THR A 632 -27.54 26.27 -13.49
N GLU A 633 -28.74 26.88 -13.35
CA GLU A 633 -30.04 26.20 -13.29
C GLU A 633 -30.66 25.73 -14.62
N ALA A 634 -31.67 24.85 -14.46
CA ALA A 634 -32.84 24.63 -15.32
C ALA A 634 -32.67 23.94 -16.70
N THR A 635 -33.12 22.67 -16.78
CA THR A 635 -34.45 22.33 -17.33
C THR A 635 -34.79 20.84 -17.16
N VAL A 636 -36.08 20.52 -17.13
CA VAL A 636 -36.61 19.18 -16.87
C VAL A 636 -36.90 18.46 -18.19
N ASP A 637 -36.48 17.20 -18.36
CA ASP A 637 -37.38 16.05 -18.64
C ASP A 637 -36.69 14.76 -19.18
N SER A 638 -36.87 13.69 -18.41
CA SER A 638 -37.33 12.37 -18.89
C SER A 638 -36.62 11.67 -20.06
N LEU A 639 -35.39 11.20 -19.83
CA LEU A 639 -34.69 10.24 -20.71
C LEU A 639 -35.31 8.82 -20.72
N GLY A 640 -36.37 8.57 -19.94
CA GLY A 640 -37.09 7.29 -19.93
C GLY A 640 -37.88 6.98 -21.20
N ALA A 641 -38.17 7.99 -22.04
CA ALA A 641 -39.05 7.86 -23.20
C ALA A 641 -38.33 7.52 -24.53
N THR A 642 -36.99 7.56 -24.58
CA THR A 642 -36.19 7.39 -25.81
C THR A 642 -35.65 5.98 -26.02
N ILE A 643 -35.30 5.26 -24.96
CA ILE A 643 -34.70 3.91 -25.05
C ILE A 643 -35.72 2.86 -25.55
N ALA A 644 -37.01 3.04 -25.26
CA ALA A 644 -38.08 2.14 -25.72
C ALA A 644 -38.41 2.24 -27.24
N ARG A 645 -37.77 3.14 -28.00
CA ARG A 645 -38.18 3.50 -29.37
C ARG A 645 -37.19 3.17 -30.48
N HIS A 646 -36.00 2.64 -30.17
CA HIS A 646 -34.96 2.30 -31.18
C HIS A 646 -34.77 0.80 -31.46
N ALA A 647 -35.69 -0.06 -30.99
CA ALA A 647 -35.64 -1.51 -31.23
C ALA A 647 -36.66 -1.99 -32.29
N ARG A 648 -36.74 -1.30 -33.44
CA ARG A 648 -37.38 -1.73 -34.71
C ARG A 648 -37.04 -0.72 -35.81
N GLU A 649 -37.01 -1.19 -37.06
CA GLU A 649 -36.72 -0.43 -38.31
C GLU A 649 -35.25 0.04 -38.45
N SER A 650 -34.58 0.02 -39.61
CA SER A 650 -34.83 -0.64 -40.91
C SER A 650 -33.53 -0.75 -41.71
N THR A 651 -33.37 -1.77 -42.56
CA THR A 651 -32.35 -1.83 -43.63
C THR A 651 -32.84 -1.09 -44.88
N PRO A 652 -31.96 -0.44 -45.66
CA PRO A 652 -31.46 -1.09 -46.90
C PRO A 652 -29.96 -0.79 -47.14
N GLY A 653 -29.23 -1.43 -48.06
CA GLY A 653 -29.52 -2.56 -48.94
C GLY A 653 -28.37 -2.72 -49.94
N THR A 654 -27.90 -3.94 -50.22
CA THR A 654 -26.99 -4.26 -51.33
C THR A 654 -27.38 -5.61 -51.94
N ASP A 655 -27.09 -5.78 -53.22
CA ASP A 655 -27.86 -6.65 -54.11
C ASP A 655 -27.26 -8.05 -54.34
N SER A 656 -28.16 -9.01 -54.57
CA SER A 656 -28.00 -10.27 -55.32
C SER A 656 -26.74 -11.15 -55.15
N THR A 657 -26.92 -12.36 -54.58
CA THR A 657 -27.17 -13.58 -55.39
C THR A 657 -27.51 -14.84 -54.58
N ASP A 658 -28.52 -15.56 -55.08
CA ASP A 658 -28.76 -17.02 -55.07
C ASP A 658 -28.89 -17.91 -53.80
N THR A 659 -30.17 -18.18 -53.51
CA THR A 659 -30.86 -19.50 -53.46
C THR A 659 -30.57 -20.62 -52.42
N THR A 660 -31.66 -20.91 -51.70
CA THR A 660 -32.23 -22.25 -51.31
C THR A 660 -31.74 -22.99 -50.03
N PRO A 661 -32.63 -23.75 -49.35
CA PRO A 661 -32.74 -23.59 -47.89
C PRO A 661 -32.87 -24.89 -47.02
N THR A 662 -32.49 -24.78 -45.75
CA THR A 662 -33.10 -25.49 -44.58
C THR A 662 -33.02 -27.06 -44.61
N PRO A 663 -33.53 -27.85 -43.63
CA PRO A 663 -34.23 -27.50 -42.39
C PRO A 663 -33.79 -28.21 -41.07
N SER A 664 -34.16 -27.56 -39.96
CA SER A 664 -35.00 -28.07 -38.84
C SER A 664 -34.52 -29.04 -37.73
N LEU A 665 -34.75 -28.57 -36.48
CA LEU A 665 -35.52 -29.22 -35.39
C LEU A 665 -34.94 -30.50 -34.71
N SER A 666 -35.23 -30.85 -33.44
CA SER A 666 -35.93 -30.16 -32.33
C SER A 666 -35.95 -30.99 -31.04
N LEU A 667 -36.01 -30.31 -29.86
CA LEU A 667 -36.69 -30.77 -28.61
C LEU A 667 -36.13 -32.07 -27.94
N ARG A 668 -36.32 -32.41 -26.65
CA ARG A 668 -37.09 -31.84 -25.49
C ARG A 668 -36.54 -32.40 -24.15
N ARG A 669 -36.77 -31.68 -23.04
CA ARG A 669 -37.33 -32.07 -21.70
C ARG A 669 -37.18 -33.54 -21.18
N THR A 670 -37.08 -33.89 -19.88
CA THR A 670 -37.15 -33.16 -18.57
C THR A 670 -36.85 -34.10 -17.37
N LEU A 671 -36.30 -33.54 -16.28
CA LEU A 671 -36.64 -33.78 -14.84
C LEU A 671 -36.57 -35.19 -14.17
N ALA A 672 -35.65 -35.27 -13.19
CA ALA A 672 -35.91 -35.48 -11.74
C ALA A 672 -36.19 -36.87 -11.06
N ALA A 673 -35.44 -37.05 -9.96
CA ALA A 673 -35.84 -37.58 -8.64
C ALA A 673 -35.77 -39.09 -8.25
N ARG A 674 -34.69 -39.41 -7.48
CA ARG A 674 -34.70 -39.90 -6.06
C ARG A 674 -35.18 -41.34 -5.71
N ALA A 675 -34.26 -42.20 -5.24
CA ALA A 675 -34.25 -42.86 -3.88
C ALA A 675 -33.63 -44.29 -3.76
N LEU A 676 -32.67 -44.44 -2.81
CA LEU A 676 -32.45 -45.53 -1.82
C LEU A 676 -32.49 -47.05 -2.23
N GLN A 677 -31.38 -47.80 -2.02
CA GLN A 677 -31.15 -48.66 -0.83
C GLN A 677 -29.82 -49.49 -0.80
N LYS A 678 -29.38 -49.74 0.46
CA LYS A 678 -28.41 -50.69 1.09
C LYS A 678 -27.83 -51.91 0.32
N GLY A 679 -26.61 -52.34 0.69
CA GLY A 679 -26.17 -53.76 0.51
C GLY A 679 -24.68 -54.15 0.75
N ASN A 680 -24.24 -54.26 2.02
CA ASN A 680 -23.03 -54.93 2.56
C ASN A 680 -21.97 -55.64 1.66
N SER A 681 -20.68 -55.41 1.97
CA SER A 681 -19.78 -56.44 2.57
C SER A 681 -18.46 -55.83 3.11
N ARG A 682 -17.75 -56.56 4.00
CA ARG A 682 -16.68 -56.09 4.91
C ARG A 682 -15.71 -57.29 5.20
N PRO A 683 -14.64 -57.18 6.03
CA PRO A 683 -13.28 -56.66 5.78
C PRO A 683 -12.14 -57.70 5.99
N ARG A 684 -10.86 -57.30 5.80
CA ARG A 684 -9.61 -57.74 6.52
C ARG A 684 -8.39 -57.05 5.87
N ARG A 685 -7.22 -56.79 6.49
CA ARG A 685 -6.77 -56.65 7.91
C ARG A 685 -5.36 -55.99 7.85
N ALA A 686 -5.04 -55.02 8.72
CA ALA A 686 -3.66 -54.51 8.87
C ALA A 686 -2.81 -55.44 9.75
N PRO A 687 -1.46 -55.30 9.78
CA PRO A 687 -0.86 -54.51 10.88
C PRO A 687 0.48 -53.75 10.59
N THR A 688 0.65 -52.60 11.26
CA THR A 688 1.85 -52.03 11.98
C THR A 688 3.30 -52.29 11.51
N ARG A 689 4.33 -51.42 11.67
CA ARG A 689 4.54 -50.19 12.50
C ARG A 689 5.79 -49.40 12.00
N SER A 690 5.80 -48.06 12.11
CA SER A 690 6.95 -47.12 12.35
C SER A 690 8.32 -47.34 11.64
N LYS A 691 9.03 -46.35 11.07
CA LYS A 691 9.27 -44.94 11.47
C LYS A 691 9.72 -44.10 10.25
N GLY A 692 9.68 -42.76 10.35
CA GLY A 692 10.75 -41.92 9.78
C GLY A 692 10.43 -40.99 8.60
N SER A 693 10.22 -39.72 8.94
CA SER A 693 10.76 -38.52 8.27
C SER A 693 10.49 -38.18 6.80
N GLN A 694 10.02 -36.93 6.65
CA GLN A 694 10.29 -35.95 5.60
C GLN A 694 9.56 -36.03 4.25
N THR A 695 8.83 -34.93 4.03
CA THR A 695 8.16 -34.52 2.80
C THR A 695 9.15 -33.83 1.85
N LYS A 696 9.01 -34.07 0.54
CA LYS A 696 8.96 -32.99 -0.47
C LYS A 696 8.36 -33.50 -1.80
N PRO A 697 7.56 -32.68 -2.51
CA PRO A 697 6.87 -33.10 -3.72
C PRO A 697 7.69 -32.92 -5.00
N SER A 698 7.18 -33.51 -6.08
CA SER A 698 7.72 -33.48 -7.44
C SER A 698 7.84 -32.08 -8.04
N ALA A 699 8.81 -31.90 -8.94
CA ALA A 699 8.93 -30.73 -9.81
C ALA A 699 8.55 -31.12 -11.27
N PRO A 700 7.85 -30.25 -12.02
CA PRO A 700 7.33 -30.59 -13.36
C PRO A 700 8.37 -30.44 -14.49
N GLY A 701 7.96 -30.90 -15.68
CA GLY A 701 8.84 -31.09 -16.84
C GLY A 701 9.35 -29.83 -17.53
N LYS A 702 10.44 -30.02 -18.29
CA LYS A 702 10.99 -29.04 -19.23
C LYS A 702 10.38 -29.26 -20.61
N ASN A 703 9.70 -28.27 -21.17
CA ASN A 703 9.35 -28.25 -22.59
C ASN A 703 10.24 -27.24 -23.32
N ASN A 704 11.09 -27.74 -24.22
CA ASN A 704 11.77 -26.91 -25.22
C ASN A 704 10.76 -26.53 -26.30
N ILE A 705 10.73 -25.26 -26.71
CA ILE A 705 10.24 -24.88 -28.03
C ILE A 705 11.43 -24.42 -28.88
N ARG A 706 11.43 -24.91 -30.13
CA ARG A 706 12.50 -24.84 -31.12
C ARG A 706 12.07 -23.88 -32.22
N VAL A 707 12.82 -22.80 -32.42
CA VAL A 707 12.62 -21.90 -33.57
C VAL A 707 13.58 -22.31 -34.70
N GLN A 708 13.04 -22.52 -35.90
CA GLN A 708 13.80 -22.85 -37.11
C GLN A 708 14.29 -21.57 -37.78
N ILE A 709 15.59 -21.50 -38.09
CA ILE A 709 16.13 -20.50 -39.00
C ILE A 709 16.06 -21.06 -40.43
N HIS A 710 15.46 -20.30 -41.35
CA HIS A 710 15.34 -20.65 -42.76
C HIS A 710 16.62 -20.28 -43.53
N SER A 711 16.95 -21.08 -44.56
CA SER A 711 18.08 -20.81 -45.46
C SER A 711 17.71 -19.80 -46.56
N PRO A 712 18.65 -18.97 -47.05
CA PRO A 712 18.46 -18.20 -48.28
C PRO A 712 18.73 -19.05 -49.54
N PRO A 713 18.05 -18.76 -50.68
CA PRO A 713 18.11 -19.58 -51.90
C PRO A 713 19.25 -19.20 -52.87
N ALA A 714 19.36 -19.96 -53.96
CA ALA A 714 20.51 -19.99 -54.86
C ALA A 714 20.42 -19.07 -56.10
N VAL A 715 21.62 -18.82 -56.64
CA VAL A 715 22.03 -18.33 -57.96
C VAL A 715 21.03 -18.52 -59.12
N VAL A 716 20.90 -17.46 -59.95
CA VAL A 716 20.54 -17.56 -61.37
C VAL A 716 21.54 -16.75 -62.22
N SER A 717 22.08 -17.36 -63.27
CA SER A 717 22.84 -16.68 -64.35
C SER A 717 22.06 -16.77 -65.67
N PRO A 718 22.40 -15.96 -66.69
CA PRO A 718 22.67 -16.60 -67.98
C PRO A 718 23.68 -15.91 -68.93
N ARG A 719 24.57 -16.73 -69.55
CA ARG A 719 24.99 -16.72 -70.98
C ARG A 719 25.80 -15.50 -71.54
N ARG A 720 26.71 -15.62 -72.54
CA ARG A 720 27.27 -16.77 -73.31
C ARG A 720 28.54 -16.37 -74.10
N ASN A 721 29.34 -17.37 -74.51
CA ASN A 721 30.28 -17.42 -75.66
C ASN A 721 31.63 -16.63 -75.51
N ARG A 722 32.80 -17.06 -76.01
CA ARG A 722 33.20 -18.19 -76.92
C ARG A 722 34.45 -18.96 -76.43
N SER A 723 34.56 -20.20 -76.91
CA SER A 723 35.72 -21.13 -76.95
C SER A 723 36.74 -20.74 -78.07
N PRO A 724 37.91 -21.41 -78.32
CA PRO A 724 38.26 -22.81 -77.96
C PRO A 724 39.72 -23.15 -77.53
N THR A 725 39.90 -24.43 -77.19
CA THR A 725 41.16 -25.16 -76.89
C THR A 725 41.96 -25.54 -78.15
N PRO A 726 43.24 -25.97 -78.06
CA PRO A 726 43.47 -27.44 -77.94
C PRO A 726 44.69 -27.90 -77.11
N ARG A 727 44.50 -29.05 -76.43
CA ARG A 727 45.41 -30.21 -76.21
C ARG A 727 46.93 -30.02 -76.07
N GLU A 728 47.48 -30.56 -74.97
CA GLU A 728 48.34 -31.76 -75.08
C GLU A 728 48.27 -32.67 -73.82
N ARG A 729 49.06 -33.76 -73.80
CA ARG A 729 48.90 -34.98 -72.96
C ARG A 729 50.27 -35.35 -72.33
N VAL A 730 50.38 -36.49 -71.61
CA VAL A 730 51.65 -37.15 -71.14
C VAL A 730 52.28 -36.52 -69.86
N VAL A 731 52.95 -37.21 -68.91
CA VAL A 731 52.82 -38.54 -68.24
C VAL A 731 53.93 -38.70 -67.15
N LEU A 732 53.78 -39.59 -66.14
CA LEU A 732 54.76 -40.03 -65.10
C LEU A 732 55.26 -38.93 -64.09
N ARG A 733 55.59 -39.15 -62.79
CA ARG A 733 56.53 -40.09 -62.07
C ARG A 733 58.00 -39.65 -62.29
N GLU A 734 58.97 -39.62 -61.34
CA GLU A 734 59.10 -40.11 -59.95
C GLU A 734 60.35 -39.46 -59.26
N MET A 735 60.70 -39.87 -58.02
CA MET A 735 61.98 -39.67 -57.29
C MET A 735 62.32 -38.25 -56.77
N ALA A 736 63.00 -37.98 -55.63
CA ALA A 736 63.35 -38.64 -54.36
C ALA A 736 64.81 -38.36 -53.97
N THR A 737 65.06 -37.77 -52.78
CA THR A 737 66.29 -37.96 -51.96
C THR A 737 66.03 -37.57 -50.49
N SER A 738 66.39 -38.45 -49.55
CA SER A 738 66.53 -38.17 -48.11
C SER A 738 68.01 -37.83 -47.78
N PRO A 739 68.37 -37.37 -46.57
CA PRO A 739 68.84 -38.36 -45.57
C PRO A 739 68.62 -38.04 -44.06
N ILE A 740 68.40 -39.12 -43.29
CA ILE A 740 68.94 -39.44 -41.95
C ILE A 740 68.79 -38.43 -40.76
N PRO A 741 68.07 -38.85 -39.69
CA PRO A 741 68.35 -38.48 -38.30
C PRO A 741 69.05 -39.62 -37.53
N TRP A 742 69.99 -39.29 -36.63
CA TRP A 742 70.72 -40.24 -35.78
C TRP A 742 70.45 -40.01 -34.29
N GLU A 743 70.58 -41.07 -33.49
CA GLU A 743 70.10 -41.16 -32.10
C GLU A 743 71.17 -40.86 -31.04
N THR A 744 70.73 -40.34 -29.89
CA THR A 744 71.18 -40.71 -28.53
C THR A 744 70.24 -40.02 -27.53
N GLY A 745 69.71 -40.64 -26.47
CA GLY A 745 69.85 -42.01 -26.00
C GLY A 745 70.02 -42.05 -24.48
N GLN A 746 68.93 -42.12 -23.70
CA GLN A 746 68.98 -42.64 -22.32
C GLN A 746 67.59 -43.07 -21.82
N GLU A 747 67.53 -44.29 -21.29
CA GLU A 747 66.33 -44.90 -20.73
C GLU A 747 66.15 -44.56 -19.25
N THR A 748 64.90 -44.49 -18.78
CA THR A 748 64.52 -45.15 -17.52
C THR A 748 63.14 -45.77 -17.63
N ARG A 749 63.03 -47.07 -17.33
CA ARG A 749 61.78 -47.82 -17.19
C ARG A 749 61.00 -47.37 -15.95
N ALA A 750 59.66 -47.41 -15.99
CA ALA A 750 58.88 -48.16 -14.99
C ALA A 750 57.37 -48.30 -15.33
N ALA A 751 56.88 -49.53 -15.14
CA ALA A 751 55.52 -49.89 -14.69
C ALA A 751 54.28 -49.31 -15.42
N ALA A 752 53.76 -50.09 -16.38
CA ALA A 752 52.32 -50.12 -16.65
C ALA A 752 51.58 -50.80 -15.49
N VAL A 753 50.52 -50.17 -14.95
CA VAL A 753 49.63 -50.78 -13.95
C VAL A 753 48.17 -50.67 -14.42
N ARG A 754 47.55 -51.83 -14.67
CA ARG A 754 46.09 -51.96 -14.81
C ARG A 754 45.42 -51.79 -13.44
N PRO A 755 44.34 -50.99 -13.32
CA PRO A 755 43.39 -51.14 -12.22
C PRO A 755 42.30 -52.18 -12.56
N LEU A 756 42.04 -53.09 -11.63
CA LEU A 756 40.91 -54.02 -11.66
C LEU A 756 39.57 -53.27 -11.45
N PRO A 757 38.43 -53.81 -11.92
CA PRO A 757 37.13 -53.16 -11.80
C PRO A 757 36.51 -53.38 -10.41
N VAL A 758 36.65 -52.39 -9.52
CA VAL A 758 35.90 -52.37 -8.25
C VAL A 758 34.45 -51.95 -8.50
N ARG A 759 33.48 -52.79 -8.11
CA ARG A 759 32.05 -52.45 -8.16
C ARG A 759 31.71 -51.38 -7.12
N VAL A 760 31.66 -50.11 -7.54
CA VAL A 760 31.04 -49.02 -6.76
C VAL A 760 29.97 -48.31 -7.60
N GLY A 761 28.77 -48.18 -7.03
CA GLY A 761 27.62 -47.37 -7.45
C GLY A 761 27.56 -46.89 -8.91
N GLY A 762 26.89 -47.66 -9.78
CA GLY A 762 26.78 -47.37 -11.23
C GLY A 762 26.23 -46.00 -11.62
N ARG A 763 25.53 -45.28 -10.72
CA ARG A 763 25.07 -43.90 -10.94
C ARG A 763 26.19 -42.85 -10.81
N GLN A 764 27.17 -43.07 -9.94
CA GLN A 764 28.31 -42.15 -9.79
C GLN A 764 29.25 -42.29 -11.00
N LEU A 765 29.51 -43.54 -11.44
CA LEU A 765 30.35 -43.81 -12.61
C LEU A 765 29.72 -43.28 -13.92
N SER A 766 28.39 -43.33 -14.08
CA SER A 766 27.73 -42.76 -15.27
C SER A 766 27.82 -41.24 -15.30
N VAL A 767 27.60 -40.57 -14.16
CA VAL A 767 27.74 -39.10 -14.04
C VAL A 767 29.19 -38.67 -14.28
N LEU A 768 30.18 -39.42 -13.75
CA LEU A 768 31.58 -39.12 -13.99
C LEU A 768 31.98 -39.34 -15.47
N LYS A 769 31.50 -40.41 -16.12
CA LYS A 769 31.69 -40.63 -17.56
C LYS A 769 31.04 -39.53 -18.41
N GLN A 770 29.83 -39.07 -18.06
CA GLN A 770 29.19 -37.95 -18.74
C GLN A 770 29.96 -36.64 -18.54
N ARG A 771 30.46 -36.35 -17.33
CA ARG A 771 31.29 -35.18 -17.04
C ARG A 771 32.62 -35.22 -17.79
N VAL A 772 33.30 -36.37 -17.84
CA VAL A 772 34.53 -36.58 -18.62
C VAL A 772 34.25 -36.44 -20.13
N SER A 773 33.14 -36.96 -20.64
CA SER A 773 32.73 -36.76 -22.03
C SER A 773 32.47 -35.29 -22.36
N HIS A 774 31.79 -34.56 -21.48
CA HIS A 774 31.52 -33.13 -21.66
C HIS A 774 32.80 -32.29 -21.59
N LEU A 775 33.68 -32.55 -20.62
CA LEU A 775 35.00 -31.91 -20.54
C LEU A 775 35.87 -32.25 -21.76
N SER A 776 35.83 -33.49 -22.26
CA SER A 776 36.53 -33.89 -23.49
C SER A 776 35.96 -33.17 -24.72
N GLN A 777 34.65 -32.96 -24.78
CA GLN A 777 34.00 -32.19 -25.85
C GLN A 777 34.36 -30.70 -25.77
N GLN A 778 34.38 -30.12 -24.58
CA GLN A 778 34.86 -28.74 -24.36
C GLN A 778 36.34 -28.59 -24.71
N LEU A 779 37.20 -29.52 -24.32
CA LEU A 779 38.62 -29.52 -24.72
C LEU A 779 38.79 -29.69 -26.24
N ALA A 780 37.91 -30.45 -26.90
CA ALA A 780 37.91 -30.56 -28.36
C ALA A 780 37.48 -29.25 -29.03
N THR A 781 36.43 -28.56 -28.54
CA THR A 781 36.03 -27.25 -29.08
C THR A 781 37.08 -26.18 -28.81
N PHE A 782 37.67 -26.11 -27.62
CA PHE A 782 38.79 -25.21 -27.32
C PHE A 782 40.04 -25.49 -28.15
N ARG A 783 40.33 -26.77 -28.47
CA ARG A 783 41.41 -27.11 -29.42
C ARG A 783 41.05 -26.66 -30.84
N ALA A 784 39.82 -26.87 -31.30
CA ALA A 784 39.36 -26.42 -32.60
C ALA A 784 39.43 -24.89 -32.75
N THR A 785 38.91 -24.13 -31.79
CA THR A 785 38.99 -22.66 -31.79
C THR A 785 40.43 -22.17 -31.70
N ARG A 786 41.30 -22.81 -30.89
CA ARG A 786 42.74 -22.52 -30.87
C ARG A 786 43.39 -22.75 -32.23
N THR A 787 43.08 -23.85 -32.93
CA THR A 787 43.63 -24.09 -34.29
C THR A 787 43.10 -23.09 -35.32
N LEU A 788 41.83 -22.67 -35.22
CA LEU A 788 41.26 -21.64 -36.09
C LEU A 788 41.90 -20.26 -35.84
N ALA A 789 42.11 -19.89 -34.58
CA ALA A 789 42.81 -18.67 -34.19
C ALA A 789 44.27 -18.68 -34.66
N LEU A 790 44.97 -19.81 -34.54
CA LEU A 790 46.33 -19.96 -35.07
C LEU A 790 46.39 -19.87 -36.61
N LYS A 791 45.40 -20.41 -37.33
CA LYS A 791 45.28 -20.22 -38.79
C LYS A 791 45.04 -18.76 -39.14
N LYS A 792 44.12 -18.08 -38.46
CA LYS A 792 43.87 -16.63 -38.66
C LYS A 792 45.09 -15.77 -38.32
N PHE A 793 45.85 -16.12 -37.28
CA PHE A 793 47.12 -15.47 -36.96
C PHE A 793 48.18 -15.71 -38.04
N ALA A 794 48.28 -16.92 -38.60
CA ALA A 794 49.19 -17.22 -39.70
C ALA A 794 48.81 -16.48 -41.00
N GLU A 795 47.52 -16.42 -41.33
CA GLU A 795 46.98 -15.62 -42.44
C GLU A 795 47.32 -14.12 -42.26
N MET A 796 47.06 -13.55 -41.07
CA MET A 796 47.42 -12.16 -40.74
C MET A 796 48.92 -11.90 -40.74
N LYS A 797 49.74 -12.90 -40.37
CA LYS A 797 51.20 -12.80 -40.46
C LYS A 797 51.68 -12.81 -41.92
N ALA A 798 51.06 -13.63 -42.77
CA ALA A 798 51.35 -13.69 -44.20
C ALA A 798 50.94 -12.40 -44.93
N THR A 799 49.76 -11.84 -44.64
CA THR A 799 49.36 -10.54 -45.22
C THR A 799 50.24 -9.40 -44.75
N ASN A 800 50.67 -9.38 -43.48
CA ASN A 800 51.62 -8.39 -42.99
C ASN A 800 52.99 -8.53 -43.66
N GLN A 801 53.50 -9.77 -43.84
CA GLN A 801 54.71 -10.04 -44.61
C GLN A 801 54.59 -9.55 -46.07
N GLN A 802 53.46 -9.80 -46.73
CA GLN A 802 53.18 -9.29 -48.08
C GLN A 802 53.22 -7.76 -48.12
N LEU A 803 52.53 -7.08 -47.19
CA LEU A 803 52.56 -5.61 -47.09
C LEU A 803 53.97 -5.05 -46.84
N THR A 804 54.81 -5.73 -46.05
CA THR A 804 56.22 -5.33 -45.87
C THR A 804 57.05 -5.55 -47.14
N SER A 805 56.79 -6.59 -47.92
CA SER A 805 57.38 -6.79 -49.25
C SER A 805 56.97 -5.68 -50.21
N ASP A 806 55.69 -5.36 -50.27
CA ASP A 806 55.15 -4.34 -51.18
C ASP A 806 55.65 -2.94 -50.81
N LEU A 807 55.77 -2.63 -49.51
CA LEU A 807 56.42 -1.41 -49.01
C LEU A 807 57.91 -1.36 -49.41
N ASN A 808 58.64 -2.47 -49.32
CA ASN A 808 60.03 -2.54 -49.75
C ASN A 808 60.18 -2.36 -51.27
N GLN A 809 59.27 -2.94 -52.07
CA GLN A 809 59.24 -2.72 -53.51
C GLN A 809 58.90 -1.27 -53.87
N ALA A 810 57.96 -0.63 -53.16
CA ALA A 810 57.64 0.78 -53.32
C ALA A 810 58.83 1.69 -52.97
N ASN A 811 59.55 1.39 -51.88
CA ASN A 811 60.77 2.09 -51.50
C ASN A 811 61.91 1.89 -52.52
N GLN A 812 62.05 0.70 -53.11
CA GLN A 812 62.99 0.45 -54.20
C GLN A 812 62.62 1.25 -55.45
N ARG A 813 61.34 1.28 -55.86
CA ARG A 813 60.85 2.12 -56.97
C ARG A 813 61.10 3.61 -56.72
N LEU A 814 60.92 4.07 -55.50
CA LEU A 814 61.24 5.45 -55.10
C LEU A 814 62.75 5.72 -55.18
N LYS A 815 63.59 4.77 -54.77
CA LYS A 815 65.06 4.90 -54.88
C LYS A 815 65.51 4.92 -56.35
N THR A 816 64.96 4.07 -57.22
CA THR A 816 65.26 4.12 -58.66
C THR A 816 64.76 5.42 -59.29
N ALA A 817 63.57 5.90 -58.92
CA ALA A 817 63.04 7.17 -59.39
C ALA A 817 63.93 8.36 -58.99
N ARG A 818 64.44 8.38 -57.76
CA ARG A 818 65.42 9.40 -57.30
C ARG A 818 66.72 9.35 -58.11
N LEU A 819 67.25 8.17 -58.39
CA LEU A 819 68.45 8.00 -59.21
C LEU A 819 68.21 8.43 -60.67
N THR A 820 67.03 8.16 -61.25
CA THR A 820 66.70 8.65 -62.59
C THR A 820 66.54 10.17 -62.63
N CYS A 821 65.93 10.79 -61.60
CA CYS A 821 65.87 12.24 -61.51
C CYS A 821 67.28 12.85 -61.39
N GLN A 822 68.15 12.27 -60.56
CA GLN A 822 69.53 12.74 -60.40
C GLN A 822 70.34 12.64 -61.71
N ARG A 823 70.15 11.56 -62.51
CA ARG A 823 70.78 11.45 -63.83
C ARG A 823 70.25 12.49 -64.81
N LEU A 824 68.92 12.70 -64.84
CA LEU A 824 68.32 13.74 -65.68
C LEU A 824 68.79 15.14 -65.28
N SER A 825 69.03 15.41 -63.99
CA SER A 825 69.66 16.66 -63.53
C SER A 825 71.07 16.82 -64.07
N SER A 826 71.94 15.80 -64.00
CA SER A 826 73.29 15.88 -64.57
C SER A 826 73.29 15.98 -66.10
N ASP A 827 72.34 15.32 -66.77
CA ASP A 827 72.19 15.39 -68.24
C ASP A 827 71.76 16.82 -68.66
N MET A 828 70.87 17.46 -67.88
CA MET A 828 70.46 18.87 -68.09
C MET A 828 71.60 19.87 -67.83
N GLU A 829 72.40 19.67 -66.77
CA GLU A 829 73.58 20.51 -66.47
C GLU A 829 74.63 20.39 -67.59
N ARG A 830 74.85 19.18 -68.12
CA ARG A 830 75.77 18.95 -69.24
C ARG A 830 75.27 19.62 -70.53
N LEU A 831 73.98 19.53 -70.85
CA LEU A 831 73.40 20.24 -72.00
C LEU A 831 73.48 21.78 -71.84
N GLN A 832 73.42 22.30 -70.62
CA GLN A 832 73.66 23.73 -70.36
C GLN A 832 75.13 24.12 -70.54
N GLN A 833 76.09 23.24 -70.24
CA GLN A 833 77.51 23.46 -70.51
C GLN A 833 77.82 23.37 -72.01
N GLU A 834 77.28 22.38 -72.71
CA GLU A 834 77.40 22.26 -74.17
C GLU A 834 76.80 23.49 -74.87
N LYS A 835 75.62 23.98 -74.44
CA LYS A 835 75.05 25.24 -74.92
C LYS A 835 76.01 26.42 -74.73
N LYS A 836 76.58 26.61 -73.54
CA LYS A 836 77.53 27.70 -73.26
C LYS A 836 78.78 27.61 -74.15
N SER A 837 79.33 26.41 -74.35
CA SER A 837 80.49 26.22 -75.24
C SER A 837 80.18 26.56 -76.71
N MET A 838 78.95 26.32 -77.16
CA MET A 838 78.50 26.72 -78.50
C MET A 838 78.29 28.25 -78.61
N GLU A 839 77.78 28.89 -77.55
CA GLU A 839 77.68 30.36 -77.47
C GLU A 839 79.08 31.02 -77.46
N GLU A 840 80.05 30.45 -76.75
CA GLU A 840 81.46 30.89 -76.73
C GLU A 840 82.15 30.70 -78.10
N HIS A 841 81.87 29.61 -78.83
CA HIS A 841 82.41 29.38 -80.18
C HIS A 841 81.82 30.31 -81.25
N VAL A 842 80.61 30.84 -81.07
CA VAL A 842 80.01 31.82 -82.00
C VAL A 842 80.61 33.22 -81.82
N MET A 843 81.02 33.59 -80.61
CA MET A 843 81.58 34.91 -80.30
C MET A 843 83.07 35.08 -80.69
N ALA A 844 83.72 34.03 -81.19
CA ALA A 844 85.15 33.99 -81.47
C ALA A 844 85.54 34.16 -82.96
N LYS A 845 84.61 34.56 -83.85
CA LYS A 845 84.80 34.47 -85.32
C LYS A 845 84.44 35.72 -86.15
N ASP A 846 84.50 36.92 -85.58
CA ASP A 846 84.16 38.19 -86.26
C ASP A 846 85.27 39.26 -86.22
N LYS A 847 86.53 38.89 -86.50
CA LYS A 847 87.64 39.85 -86.69
C LYS A 847 88.67 39.41 -87.75
N SER A 848 88.60 40.00 -88.95
CA SER A 848 89.73 40.19 -89.89
C SER A 848 89.34 41.10 -91.07
N GLU A 849 90.19 42.07 -91.37
CA GLU A 849 90.19 42.94 -92.57
C GLU A 849 90.68 42.14 -93.82
N GLY A 850 90.71 42.60 -95.08
CA GLY A 850 90.36 43.89 -95.71
C GLY A 850 90.83 43.94 -97.20
N ALA A 851 90.69 45.11 -97.84
CA ALA A 851 91.38 45.60 -99.07
C ALA A 851 91.11 45.01 -100.50
N GLU A 852 90.56 45.89 -101.34
CA GLU A 852 90.90 46.23 -102.75
C GLU A 852 90.67 45.25 -103.95
N LYS A 853 90.58 45.86 -105.16
CA LYS A 853 89.87 45.39 -106.36
C LYS A 853 90.82 44.90 -107.47
N GLN A 854 90.54 43.76 -108.13
CA GLN A 854 90.79 43.62 -109.59
C GLN A 854 90.03 42.44 -110.27
N ASN A 855 89.41 42.71 -111.43
CA ASN A 855 88.95 41.80 -112.50
C ASN A 855 87.69 40.91 -112.36
N ASP A 856 86.90 40.87 -113.45
CA ASP A 856 85.55 40.28 -113.61
C ASP A 856 85.36 38.78 -113.28
N ASN A 857 86.43 38.02 -113.04
CA ASN A 857 86.29 36.65 -112.57
C ASN A 857 85.71 36.59 -111.15
N ASP A 858 86.02 37.58 -110.31
CA ASP A 858 85.44 37.70 -108.97
C ASP A 858 83.95 37.99 -109.02
N LYS A 859 83.46 38.73 -110.03
CA LYS A 859 82.01 38.93 -110.20
C LYS A 859 81.28 37.61 -110.42
N ARG A 860 81.82 36.71 -111.25
CA ARG A 860 81.25 35.36 -111.45
C ARG A 860 81.38 34.48 -110.22
N LEU A 861 82.48 34.57 -109.47
CA LEU A 861 82.68 33.82 -108.22
C LEU A 861 81.74 34.32 -107.10
N LEU A 862 81.51 35.63 -107.03
CA LEU A 862 80.55 36.27 -106.12
C LEU A 862 79.11 35.98 -106.53
N GLU A 863 78.77 35.98 -107.82
CA GLU A 863 77.46 35.52 -108.30
C GLU A 863 77.22 34.03 -108.00
N ALA A 864 78.25 33.19 -108.09
CA ALA A 864 78.18 31.79 -107.69
C ALA A 864 78.03 31.62 -106.17
N ARG A 865 78.82 32.34 -105.36
CA ARG A 865 78.67 32.39 -103.89
C ARG A 865 77.32 32.93 -103.46
N LEU A 866 76.80 33.95 -104.14
CA LEU A 866 75.47 34.50 -103.89
C LEU A 866 74.41 33.45 -104.21
N LYS A 867 74.46 32.78 -105.37
CA LYS A 867 73.55 31.67 -105.71
C LYS A 867 73.62 30.52 -104.69
N MET A 868 74.81 30.12 -104.25
CA MET A 868 74.96 29.14 -103.17
C MET A 868 74.33 29.64 -101.87
N SER A 869 74.61 30.88 -101.46
CA SER A 869 74.02 31.49 -100.26
C SER A 869 72.50 31.63 -100.35
N THR A 870 71.94 31.97 -101.51
CA THR A 870 70.49 32.03 -101.75
C THR A 870 69.88 30.62 -101.72
N SER A 871 70.56 29.61 -102.26
CA SER A 871 70.13 28.22 -102.15
C SER A 871 70.19 27.70 -100.72
N GLU A 872 71.19 28.13 -99.95
CA GLU A 872 71.35 27.79 -98.53
C GLU A 872 70.30 28.50 -97.66
N VAL A 873 70.05 29.79 -97.88
CA VAL A 873 68.93 30.52 -97.24
C VAL A 873 67.59 29.89 -97.63
N SER A 874 67.42 29.42 -98.87
CA SER A 874 66.21 28.70 -99.29
C SER A 874 66.07 27.34 -98.59
N ARG A 875 67.17 26.62 -98.39
CA ARG A 875 67.24 25.36 -97.62
C ARG A 875 66.93 25.61 -96.15
N GLN A 876 67.54 26.62 -95.54
CA GLN A 876 67.31 27.03 -94.16
C GLN A 876 65.86 27.50 -93.95
N ALA A 877 65.30 28.27 -94.88
CA ALA A 877 63.89 28.64 -94.86
C ALA A 877 62.95 27.44 -95.03
N ALA A 878 63.33 26.41 -95.79
CA ALA A 878 62.59 25.16 -95.88
C ALA A 878 62.65 24.36 -94.57
N THR A 879 63.81 24.25 -93.92
CA THR A 879 63.91 23.64 -92.57
C THR A 879 63.16 24.45 -91.52
N ILE A 880 63.16 25.79 -91.56
CA ILE A 880 62.37 26.63 -90.66
C ILE A 880 60.87 26.40 -90.87
N ARG A 881 60.40 26.23 -92.11
CA ARG A 881 59.01 25.85 -92.39
C ARG A 881 58.69 24.44 -91.84
N SER A 882 59.58 23.47 -92.01
CA SER A 882 59.43 22.12 -91.46
C SER A 882 59.36 22.12 -89.93
N LEU A 883 60.26 22.86 -89.27
CA LEU A 883 60.28 23.01 -87.81
C LEU A 883 59.04 23.76 -87.29
N LYS A 884 58.51 24.74 -88.04
CA LYS A 884 57.22 25.37 -87.72
C LYS A 884 56.08 24.37 -87.78
N THR A 885 55.96 23.59 -88.86
CA THR A 885 54.92 22.55 -88.95
C THR A 885 55.08 21.49 -87.85
N GLU A 886 56.31 21.14 -87.46
CA GLU A 886 56.55 20.23 -86.34
C GLU A 886 56.09 20.85 -85.00
N VAL A 887 56.45 22.11 -84.73
CA VAL A 887 55.97 22.87 -83.57
C VAL A 887 54.45 22.97 -83.54
N ASP A 888 53.79 23.24 -84.67
CA ASP A 888 52.34 23.29 -84.77
C ASP A 888 51.72 21.91 -84.44
N THR A 889 52.27 20.81 -84.98
CA THR A 889 51.79 19.46 -84.62
C THR A 889 52.04 19.08 -83.15
N LEU A 890 53.13 19.58 -82.54
CA LEU A 890 53.40 19.38 -81.12
C LEU A 890 52.45 20.23 -80.25
N GLN A 891 52.08 21.44 -80.67
CA GLN A 891 51.07 22.26 -80.00
C GLN A 891 49.68 21.60 -80.05
N ASP A 892 49.28 21.05 -81.20
CA ASP A 892 48.04 20.27 -81.32
C ASP A 892 48.06 19.00 -80.46
N GLN A 893 49.20 18.30 -80.37
CA GLN A 893 49.37 17.17 -79.45
C GLN A 893 49.25 17.60 -77.98
N ILE A 894 49.89 18.69 -77.58
CA ILE A 894 49.78 19.26 -76.23
C ILE A 894 48.33 19.61 -75.91
N ARG A 895 47.62 20.24 -76.86
CA ARG A 895 46.18 20.56 -76.72
C ARG A 895 45.34 19.30 -76.56
N GLY A 896 45.57 18.27 -77.38
CA GLY A 896 44.90 16.98 -77.27
C GLY A 896 45.17 16.25 -75.95
N PHE A 897 46.39 16.35 -75.41
CA PHE A 897 46.70 15.86 -74.07
C PHE A 897 46.01 16.67 -72.97
N GLN A 898 45.95 18.00 -73.10
CA GLN A 898 45.26 18.86 -72.14
C GLN A 898 43.76 18.57 -72.10
N ASP A 899 43.10 18.41 -73.25
CA ASP A 899 41.68 18.04 -73.30
C ASP A 899 41.42 16.65 -72.72
N ARG A 900 42.36 15.70 -72.92
CA ARG A 900 42.31 14.37 -72.29
C ARG A 900 42.49 14.44 -70.78
N ILE A 901 43.39 15.29 -70.27
CA ILE A 901 43.56 15.57 -68.82
C ILE A 901 42.26 16.16 -68.28
N ASN A 902 41.74 17.22 -68.90
CA ASN A 902 40.48 17.87 -68.51
C ASN A 902 39.30 16.88 -68.49
N HIS A 903 39.26 15.88 -69.39
CA HIS A 903 38.24 14.83 -69.38
C HIS A 903 38.43 13.86 -68.20
N LEU A 904 39.66 13.39 -67.99
CA LEU A 904 39.99 12.49 -66.87
C LEU A 904 39.80 13.17 -65.50
N GLU A 905 40.02 14.47 -65.39
CA GLU A 905 39.74 15.24 -64.17
C GLU A 905 38.25 15.29 -63.84
N ARG A 906 37.39 15.52 -64.85
CA ARG A 906 35.93 15.48 -64.67
C ARG A 906 35.45 14.09 -64.25
N ASP A 907 35.93 13.04 -64.90
CA ASP A 907 35.64 11.64 -64.54
C ASP A 907 36.13 11.29 -63.12
N ASN A 908 37.35 11.71 -62.75
CA ASN A 908 37.90 11.53 -61.41
C ASN A 908 37.06 12.27 -60.36
N ASN A 909 36.62 13.50 -60.65
CA ASN A 909 35.76 14.28 -59.75
C ASN A 909 34.37 13.65 -59.59
N GLN A 910 33.76 13.15 -60.68
CA GLN A 910 32.52 12.39 -60.62
C GLN A 910 32.68 11.09 -59.80
N LYS A 911 33.79 10.37 -59.96
CA LYS A 911 34.12 9.18 -59.17
C LYS A 911 34.34 9.51 -57.69
N ARG A 912 35.02 10.61 -57.35
CA ARG A 912 35.16 11.10 -55.96
C ARG A 912 33.79 11.40 -55.35
N ASN A 913 32.93 12.12 -56.06
CA ASN A 913 31.57 12.43 -55.60
C ASN A 913 30.72 11.16 -55.40
N LEU A 914 30.85 10.16 -56.28
CA LEU A 914 30.18 8.87 -56.12
C LEU A 914 30.70 8.10 -54.91
N VAL A 915 32.03 8.03 -54.72
CA VAL A 915 32.65 7.37 -53.55
C VAL A 915 32.23 8.06 -52.25
N GLU A 916 32.22 9.39 -52.20
CA GLU A 916 31.78 10.12 -51.00
C GLU A 916 30.27 9.94 -50.76
N SER A 917 29.43 9.94 -51.80
CA SER A 917 28.01 9.59 -51.68
C SER A 917 27.80 8.17 -51.14
N GLN A 918 28.59 7.19 -51.61
CA GLN A 918 28.59 5.83 -51.09
C GLN A 918 29.09 5.76 -49.65
N ARG A 919 30.11 6.54 -49.29
CA ARG A 919 30.64 6.63 -47.92
C ARG A 919 29.63 7.22 -46.94
N ILE A 920 28.93 8.28 -47.33
CA ILE A 920 27.84 8.89 -46.55
C ILE A 920 26.70 7.88 -46.38
N LYS A 921 26.31 7.17 -47.44
CA LYS A 921 25.28 6.10 -47.35
C LYS A 921 25.71 4.96 -46.43
N LEU A 922 26.95 4.48 -46.53
CA LEU A 922 27.49 3.45 -45.64
C LEU A 922 27.50 3.92 -44.18
N LYS A 923 27.95 5.16 -43.93
CA LYS A 923 27.91 5.76 -42.59
C LYS A 923 26.47 5.84 -42.06
N ALA A 924 25.52 6.32 -42.85
CA ALA A 924 24.11 6.35 -42.48
C ALA A 924 23.56 4.95 -42.17
N THR A 925 23.86 3.92 -42.98
CA THR A 925 23.44 2.54 -42.67
C THR A 925 24.13 1.97 -41.42
N GLN A 926 25.37 2.36 -41.14
CA GLN A 926 26.09 1.96 -39.93
C GLN A 926 25.52 2.63 -38.69
N ASP A 927 25.18 3.92 -38.77
CA ASP A 927 24.57 4.67 -37.67
C ASP A 927 23.13 4.19 -37.42
N ILE A 928 22.37 3.85 -38.48
CA ILE A 928 21.09 3.13 -38.35
C ILE A 928 21.28 1.77 -37.66
N SER A 929 22.30 0.99 -38.03
CA SER A 929 22.59 -0.30 -37.37
C SER A 929 22.88 -0.13 -35.88
N LYS A 930 23.70 0.85 -35.50
CA LYS A 930 23.96 1.16 -34.08
C LYS A 930 22.67 1.47 -33.33
N VAL A 931 21.81 2.32 -33.88
CA VAL A 931 20.50 2.63 -33.26
C VAL A 931 19.61 1.38 -33.15
N HIS A 932 19.70 0.42 -34.08
CA HIS A 932 19.01 -0.86 -33.94
C HIS A 932 19.64 -1.75 -32.86
N ASP A 933 20.96 -1.75 -32.72
CA ASP A 933 21.66 -2.48 -31.66
C ASP A 933 21.34 -1.85 -30.27
N ASP A 934 21.42 -0.52 -30.13
CA ASP A 934 21.07 0.24 -28.92
C ASP A 934 19.61 -0.01 -28.50
N THR A 935 18.66 0.06 -29.44
CA THR A 935 17.24 -0.23 -29.14
C THR A 935 16.98 -1.71 -28.84
N MET A 936 17.78 -2.63 -29.38
CA MET A 936 17.73 -4.04 -29.00
C MET A 936 18.28 -4.27 -27.58
N GLU A 937 19.33 -3.56 -27.16
CA GLU A 937 19.82 -3.59 -25.78
C GLU A 937 18.82 -2.97 -24.79
N GLU A 938 18.16 -1.86 -25.17
CA GLU A 938 17.02 -1.31 -24.41
C GLU A 938 15.87 -2.32 -24.27
N LEU A 939 15.49 -2.99 -25.35
CA LEU A 939 14.42 -4.01 -25.30
C LEU A 939 14.86 -5.23 -24.48
N GLN A 940 16.14 -5.62 -24.53
CA GLN A 940 16.68 -6.71 -23.72
C GLN A 940 16.74 -6.36 -22.23
N THR A 941 17.07 -5.11 -21.87
CA THR A 941 17.05 -4.64 -20.47
C THR A 941 15.62 -4.50 -19.95
N LYS A 942 14.70 -3.93 -20.74
CA LYS A 942 13.25 -3.91 -20.44
C LYS A 942 12.69 -5.32 -20.24
N LEU A 943 13.09 -6.29 -21.06
CA LEU A 943 12.70 -7.70 -20.92
C LEU A 943 13.27 -8.35 -19.65
N LYS A 944 14.54 -8.08 -19.29
CA LYS A 944 15.15 -8.57 -18.03
C LYS A 944 14.42 -8.01 -16.81
N LEU A 945 14.18 -6.69 -16.76
CA LEU A 945 13.46 -6.04 -15.66
C LEU A 945 12.02 -6.54 -15.54
N SER A 946 11.34 -6.77 -16.67
CA SER A 946 10.01 -7.38 -16.70
C SER A 946 10.05 -8.81 -16.14
N ALA A 947 11.01 -9.63 -16.56
CA ALA A 947 11.19 -10.99 -16.03
C ALA A 947 11.45 -11.00 -14.52
N GLU A 948 12.35 -10.15 -14.02
CA GLU A 948 12.60 -9.97 -12.59
C GLU A 948 11.35 -9.51 -11.82
N SER A 949 10.53 -8.62 -12.39
CA SER A 949 9.24 -8.23 -11.82
C SER A 949 8.26 -9.40 -11.74
N THR A 950 8.16 -10.22 -12.80
CA THR A 950 7.33 -11.44 -12.76
C THR A 950 7.82 -12.45 -11.73
N ASP A 951 9.13 -12.57 -11.52
CA ASP A 951 9.70 -13.44 -10.48
C ASP A 951 9.47 -12.89 -9.06
N LYS A 952 9.55 -11.57 -8.85
CA LYS A 952 9.14 -10.92 -7.59
C LYS A 952 7.67 -11.20 -7.28
N MET A 953 6.77 -11.00 -8.25
CA MET A 953 5.34 -11.32 -8.11
C MET A 953 5.10 -12.82 -7.86
N ARG A 954 5.84 -13.71 -8.53
CA ARG A 954 5.78 -15.17 -8.31
C ARG A 954 6.18 -15.54 -6.88
N ILE A 955 7.24 -14.94 -6.34
CA ILE A 955 7.68 -15.15 -4.95
C ILE A 955 6.64 -14.62 -3.96
N GLN A 956 6.04 -13.45 -4.21
CA GLN A 956 4.95 -12.90 -3.41
C GLN A 956 3.71 -13.81 -3.42
N LEU A 957 3.30 -14.29 -4.60
CA LEU A 957 2.19 -15.25 -4.74
C LEU A 957 2.47 -16.57 -4.01
N ASP A 958 3.69 -17.09 -4.06
CA ASP A 958 4.05 -18.31 -3.33
C ASP A 958 4.16 -18.09 -1.81
N SER A 959 4.52 -16.88 -1.36
CA SER A 959 4.42 -16.47 0.04
C SER A 959 2.97 -16.36 0.51
N LEU A 960 2.10 -15.71 -0.27
CA LEU A 960 0.66 -15.63 -0.03
C LEU A 960 0.00 -17.02 0.00
N LYS A 961 0.33 -17.91 -0.95
CA LYS A 961 -0.14 -19.30 -0.95
C LYS A 961 0.33 -20.08 0.29
N LYS A 962 1.53 -19.82 0.82
CA LYS A 962 1.99 -20.42 2.08
C LYS A 962 1.19 -19.90 3.27
N ARG A 963 1.01 -18.57 3.38
CA ARG A 963 0.18 -17.96 4.44
C ARG A 963 -1.27 -18.47 4.39
N MET A 964 -1.88 -18.50 3.20
CA MET A 964 -3.22 -19.06 2.98
C MET A 964 -3.30 -20.53 3.40
N LYS A 965 -2.27 -21.34 3.16
CA LYS A 965 -2.24 -22.74 3.64
C LYS A 965 -2.19 -22.86 5.16
N VAL A 966 -1.48 -21.97 5.85
CA VAL A 966 -1.45 -21.91 7.32
C VAL A 966 -2.82 -21.49 7.86
N VAL A 967 -3.39 -20.39 7.36
CA VAL A 967 -4.73 -19.92 7.75
C VAL A 967 -5.81 -20.97 7.48
N MET A 968 -5.73 -21.70 6.35
CA MET A 968 -6.64 -22.83 6.09
C MET A 968 -6.44 -24.02 7.05
N HIS A 969 -5.26 -24.22 7.63
CA HIS A 969 -5.06 -25.25 8.65
C HIS A 969 -5.61 -24.77 10.00
N GLU A 970 -5.28 -23.55 10.41
CA GLU A 970 -5.80 -22.92 11.63
C GLU A 970 -7.33 -22.86 11.61
N LYS A 971 -7.95 -22.50 10.47
CA LYS A 971 -9.41 -22.52 10.29
C LYS A 971 -10.00 -23.90 10.56
N ARG A 972 -9.40 -24.98 10.00
CA ARG A 972 -9.84 -26.36 10.26
C ARG A 972 -9.67 -26.74 11.73
N ASP A 973 -8.55 -26.36 12.34
CA ASP A 973 -8.31 -26.63 13.76
C ASP A 973 -9.32 -25.90 14.67
N TYR A 974 -9.79 -24.72 14.27
CA TYR A 974 -10.87 -24.00 14.96
C TYR A 974 -12.25 -24.60 14.67
N GLU A 975 -12.53 -25.04 13.44
CA GLU A 975 -13.76 -25.76 13.07
C GLU A 975 -13.88 -27.08 13.86
N ASP A 976 -12.80 -27.85 13.97
CA ASP A 976 -12.73 -29.09 14.75
C ASP A 976 -12.91 -28.83 16.26
N LYS A 977 -12.25 -27.80 16.81
CA LYS A 977 -12.44 -27.39 18.22
C LYS A 977 -13.88 -26.92 18.49
N TYR A 978 -14.47 -26.15 17.57
CA TYR A 978 -15.86 -25.69 17.68
C TYR A 978 -16.82 -26.88 17.66
N LEU A 979 -16.64 -27.83 16.74
CA LEU A 979 -17.43 -29.05 16.68
C LEU A 979 -17.28 -29.90 17.97
N GLN A 980 -16.05 -30.02 18.50
CA GLN A 980 -15.80 -30.74 19.75
C GLN A 980 -16.49 -30.08 20.95
N VAL A 981 -16.44 -28.74 21.06
CA VAL A 981 -17.14 -27.97 22.11
C VAL A 981 -18.65 -28.06 21.94
N SER A 982 -19.17 -27.98 20.72
CA SER A 982 -20.59 -28.12 20.40
C SER A 982 -21.13 -29.49 20.83
N LEU A 983 -20.44 -30.58 20.47
CA LEU A 983 -20.79 -31.94 20.89
C LEU A 983 -20.67 -32.14 22.42
N ALA A 984 -19.67 -31.53 23.06
CA ALA A 984 -19.53 -31.55 24.52
C ALA A 984 -20.68 -30.80 25.22
N LEU A 985 -21.11 -29.66 24.66
CA LEU A 985 -22.23 -28.87 25.16
C LEU A 985 -23.57 -29.59 24.95
N GLU A 986 -23.80 -30.21 23.79
CA GLU A 986 -24.98 -31.05 23.53
C GLU A 986 -25.05 -32.24 24.51
N LYS A 987 -23.91 -32.89 24.78
CA LYS A 987 -23.82 -33.92 25.83
C LYS A 987 -24.17 -33.36 27.21
N LYS A 988 -23.64 -32.19 27.58
CA LYS A 988 -23.95 -31.56 28.87
C LYS A 988 -25.39 -31.10 28.99
N ALA A 989 -26.03 -30.67 27.90
CA ALA A 989 -27.46 -30.38 27.87
C ALA A 989 -28.30 -31.64 28.10
N LYS A 990 -27.91 -32.79 27.52
CA LYS A 990 -28.55 -34.10 27.79
C LYS A 990 -28.33 -34.57 29.24
N ASP A 991 -27.10 -34.46 29.76
CA ASP A 991 -26.79 -34.76 31.16
C ASP A 991 -27.64 -33.90 32.12
N LEU A 992 -27.82 -32.60 31.81
CA LEU A 992 -28.67 -31.69 32.58
C LEU A 992 -30.17 -32.01 32.46
N SER A 993 -30.69 -32.37 31.28
CA SER A 993 -32.09 -32.79 31.10
C SER A 993 -32.39 -34.02 31.97
N THR A 994 -31.58 -35.07 31.86
CA THR A 994 -31.77 -36.30 32.65
C THR A 994 -31.61 -36.07 34.15
N SER A 995 -30.82 -35.07 34.57
CA SER A 995 -30.71 -34.66 35.97
C SER A 995 -31.95 -33.89 36.42
N ARG A 996 -32.49 -32.99 35.59
CA ARG A 996 -33.72 -32.23 35.87
C ARG A 996 -34.96 -33.13 35.91
N GLU A 997 -35.03 -34.12 35.03
CA GLU A 997 -36.06 -35.17 35.05
C GLU A 997 -36.02 -35.96 36.36
N LYS A 998 -34.82 -36.34 36.84
CA LYS A 998 -34.65 -36.99 38.15
C LYS A 998 -35.04 -36.08 39.32
N CYS A 999 -34.67 -34.79 39.30
CA CYS A 999 -35.11 -33.84 40.31
C CYS A 999 -36.64 -33.73 40.34
N SER A 1000 -37.29 -33.59 39.17
CA SER A 1000 -38.76 -33.53 39.07
C SER A 1000 -39.44 -34.82 39.55
N GLN A 1001 -38.85 -35.99 39.29
CA GLN A 1001 -39.33 -37.28 39.84
C GLN A 1001 -39.21 -37.34 41.36
N LEU A 1002 -38.11 -36.83 41.94
CA LEU A 1002 -37.91 -36.77 43.39
C LEU A 1002 -38.83 -35.73 44.05
N GLU A 1003 -39.02 -34.56 43.44
CA GLU A 1003 -39.98 -33.54 43.87
C GLU A 1003 -41.41 -34.09 43.86
N ALA A 1004 -41.81 -34.83 42.82
CA ALA A 1004 -43.11 -35.49 42.76
C ALA A 1004 -43.26 -36.57 43.85
N ALA A 1005 -42.21 -37.36 44.12
CA ALA A 1005 -42.22 -38.34 45.20
C ALA A 1005 -42.28 -37.67 46.59
N MET A 1006 -41.58 -36.56 46.79
CA MET A 1006 -41.67 -35.75 48.01
C MET A 1006 -43.07 -35.17 48.19
N ALA A 1007 -43.66 -34.57 47.17
CA ALA A 1007 -45.02 -34.03 47.21
C ALA A 1007 -46.07 -35.12 47.53
N GLN A 1008 -45.87 -36.36 47.05
CA GLN A 1008 -46.70 -37.51 47.43
C GLN A 1008 -46.54 -37.90 48.90
N LEU A 1009 -45.30 -37.94 49.42
CA LEU A 1009 -45.04 -38.22 50.84
C LEU A 1009 -45.59 -37.11 51.75
N GLU A 1010 -45.45 -35.85 51.36
CA GLU A 1010 -46.03 -34.69 52.05
C GLU A 1010 -47.55 -34.78 52.09
N ALA A 1011 -48.21 -35.05 50.95
CA ALA A 1011 -49.65 -35.24 50.89
C ALA A 1011 -50.14 -36.41 51.77
N LEU A 1012 -49.40 -37.53 51.80
CA LEU A 1012 -49.71 -38.66 52.68
C LEU A 1012 -49.53 -38.31 54.17
N SER A 1013 -48.47 -37.58 54.53
CA SER A 1013 -48.24 -37.13 55.90
C SER A 1013 -49.29 -36.12 56.37
N GLN A 1014 -49.68 -35.17 55.51
CA GLN A 1014 -50.77 -34.22 55.76
C GLN A 1014 -52.10 -34.96 55.94
N GLN A 1015 -52.38 -35.97 55.11
CA GLN A 1015 -53.58 -36.80 55.27
C GLN A 1015 -53.59 -37.60 56.58
N GLN A 1016 -52.44 -38.13 57.02
CA GLN A 1016 -52.32 -38.82 58.30
C GLN A 1016 -52.53 -37.85 59.48
N LEU A 1017 -51.88 -36.68 59.46
CA LEU A 1017 -52.07 -35.63 60.46
C LEU A 1017 -53.53 -35.17 60.54
N GLN A 1018 -54.19 -34.95 59.40
CA GLN A 1018 -55.61 -34.57 59.36
C GLN A 1018 -56.52 -35.67 59.96
N ARG A 1019 -56.26 -36.95 59.65
CA ARG A 1019 -57.00 -38.07 60.27
C ARG A 1019 -56.82 -38.09 61.79
N VAL A 1020 -55.59 -37.93 62.28
CA VAL A 1020 -55.32 -37.86 63.73
C VAL A 1020 -56.03 -36.67 64.37
N ALA A 1021 -55.99 -35.49 63.75
CA ALA A 1021 -56.69 -34.29 64.21
C ALA A 1021 -58.20 -34.56 64.33
N THR A 1022 -58.86 -35.02 63.27
CA THR A 1022 -60.32 -35.32 63.29
C THR A 1022 -60.69 -36.41 64.31
N HIS A 1023 -59.80 -37.39 64.56
CA HIS A 1023 -60.04 -38.40 65.60
C HIS A 1023 -59.91 -37.80 67.00
N SER A 1024 -58.94 -36.90 67.23
CA SER A 1024 -58.79 -36.20 68.51
C SER A 1024 -59.94 -35.24 68.80
N GLU A 1025 -60.43 -34.53 67.77
CA GLU A 1025 -61.62 -33.66 67.84
C GLU A 1025 -62.86 -34.47 68.24
N ALA A 1026 -63.16 -35.56 67.53
CA ALA A 1026 -64.28 -36.44 67.85
C ALA A 1026 -64.18 -37.08 69.26
N ALA A 1027 -62.96 -37.36 69.74
CA ALA A 1027 -62.75 -37.86 71.10
C ALA A 1027 -63.00 -36.79 72.18
N VAL A 1028 -62.62 -35.53 71.92
CA VAL A 1028 -62.91 -34.38 72.79
C VAL A 1028 -64.41 -34.10 72.84
N ASP A 1029 -65.10 -34.09 71.69
CA ASP A 1029 -66.55 -33.91 71.61
C ASP A 1029 -67.30 -35.00 72.39
N ALA A 1030 -66.88 -36.26 72.25
CA ALA A 1030 -67.47 -37.38 73.00
C ALA A 1030 -67.27 -37.24 74.52
N ALA A 1031 -66.09 -36.81 74.96
CA ALA A 1031 -65.83 -36.55 76.38
C ALA A 1031 -66.66 -35.38 76.92
N GLN A 1032 -66.80 -34.31 76.13
CA GLN A 1032 -67.61 -33.14 76.49
C GLN A 1032 -69.12 -33.47 76.54
N ALA A 1033 -69.61 -34.35 75.66
CA ALA A 1033 -70.97 -34.89 75.71
C ALA A 1033 -71.21 -35.75 76.97
N GLN A 1034 -70.24 -36.57 77.40
CA GLN A 1034 -70.36 -37.33 78.65
C GLN A 1034 -70.34 -36.42 79.89
N MET A 1035 -69.53 -35.36 79.90
CA MET A 1035 -69.52 -34.39 81.00
C MET A 1035 -70.84 -33.61 81.11
N SER A 1036 -71.43 -33.19 79.98
CA SER A 1036 -72.73 -32.50 80.02
C SER A 1036 -73.87 -33.44 80.44
N ALA A 1037 -73.86 -34.70 80.00
CA ALA A 1037 -74.83 -35.72 80.44
C ALA A 1037 -74.74 -36.01 81.95
N THR A 1038 -73.54 -36.21 82.48
CA THR A 1038 -73.34 -36.45 83.93
C THR A 1038 -73.74 -35.23 84.76
N HIS A 1039 -73.43 -34.01 84.32
CA HIS A 1039 -73.91 -32.78 84.95
C HIS A 1039 -75.45 -32.68 84.95
N GLY A 1040 -76.11 -33.07 83.85
CA GLY A 1040 -77.56 -33.22 83.78
C GLY A 1040 -78.12 -34.15 84.86
N THR A 1041 -77.54 -35.34 85.05
CA THR A 1041 -77.98 -36.26 86.11
C THR A 1041 -77.78 -35.68 87.52
N LEU A 1042 -76.67 -34.99 87.77
CA LEU A 1042 -76.38 -34.37 89.07
C LEU A 1042 -77.43 -33.29 89.44
N THR A 1043 -77.81 -32.44 88.49
CA THR A 1043 -78.85 -31.43 88.71
C THR A 1043 -80.23 -32.05 88.99
N GLY A 1044 -80.55 -33.18 88.34
CA GLY A 1044 -81.76 -33.95 88.65
C GLY A 1044 -81.80 -34.47 90.09
N TYR A 1045 -80.69 -35.03 90.60
CA TYR A 1045 -80.59 -35.47 91.99
C TYR A 1045 -80.71 -34.31 93.00
N GLN A 1046 -80.15 -33.13 92.69
CA GLN A 1046 -80.29 -31.93 93.53
C GLN A 1046 -81.75 -31.45 93.61
N GLN A 1047 -82.54 -31.58 92.54
CA GLN A 1047 -83.97 -31.25 92.55
C GLN A 1047 -84.79 -32.23 93.41
N PHE A 1048 -84.53 -33.54 93.29
CA PHE A 1048 -85.20 -34.57 94.09
C PHE A 1048 -85.04 -34.33 95.60
N VAL A 1049 -83.81 -34.02 96.05
CA VAL A 1049 -83.53 -33.74 97.47
C VAL A 1049 -84.29 -32.51 97.97
N LYS A 1050 -84.39 -31.44 97.16
CA LYS A 1050 -85.15 -30.24 97.55
C LYS A 1050 -86.62 -30.57 97.83
N LEU A 1051 -87.26 -31.36 96.97
CA LEU A 1051 -88.65 -31.80 97.13
C LEU A 1051 -88.85 -32.68 98.38
N LEU A 1052 -87.89 -33.58 98.68
CA LEU A 1052 -87.92 -34.41 99.89
C LEU A 1052 -87.85 -33.56 101.16
N CYS A 1053 -87.00 -32.53 101.17
CA CYS A 1053 -86.87 -31.62 102.31
C CYS A 1053 -88.15 -30.81 102.57
N THR A 1054 -88.85 -30.35 101.54
CA THR A 1054 -90.14 -29.64 101.71
C THR A 1054 -91.24 -30.55 102.22
N GLU A 1055 -91.40 -31.76 101.64
CA GLU A 1055 -92.44 -32.71 102.06
C GLU A 1055 -92.23 -33.20 103.51
N LEU A 1056 -90.99 -33.35 103.98
CA LEU A 1056 -90.71 -33.67 105.37
C LEU A 1056 -91.12 -32.53 106.31
N LEU A 1057 -90.85 -31.28 105.93
CA LEU A 1057 -91.23 -30.10 106.69
C LEU A 1057 -92.75 -30.03 106.88
N ASP A 1058 -93.50 -30.24 105.80
CA ASP A 1058 -94.97 -30.21 105.81
C ASP A 1058 -95.59 -31.36 106.63
N ARG A 1059 -94.86 -32.47 106.83
CA ARG A 1059 -95.29 -33.54 107.75
C ARG A 1059 -95.00 -33.21 109.22
N VAL A 1060 -93.90 -32.52 109.51
CA VAL A 1060 -93.58 -32.04 110.87
C VAL A 1060 -94.58 -30.97 111.31
N THR A 1061 -94.88 -29.98 110.45
CA THR A 1061 -95.85 -28.92 110.78
C THR A 1061 -97.26 -29.46 110.99
N ARG A 1062 -97.70 -30.45 110.20
CA ARG A 1062 -98.96 -31.18 110.41
C ARG A 1062 -99.01 -31.87 111.78
N ALA A 1063 -97.95 -32.60 112.17
CA ALA A 1063 -97.88 -33.26 113.48
C ALA A 1063 -97.92 -32.25 114.64
N ARG A 1064 -97.20 -31.12 114.53
CA ARG A 1064 -97.26 -30.04 115.54
C ARG A 1064 -98.65 -29.39 115.62
N LYS A 1065 -99.41 -29.32 114.51
CA LYS A 1065 -100.78 -28.80 114.53
C LYS A 1065 -101.72 -29.74 115.27
N GLN A 1066 -101.69 -31.03 114.92
CA GLN A 1066 -102.51 -32.06 115.55
C GLN A 1066 -102.27 -32.14 117.07
N LEU A 1067 -101.02 -32.03 117.52
CA LEU A 1067 -100.69 -32.08 118.95
C LEU A 1067 -101.37 -30.95 119.76
N ARG A 1068 -101.48 -29.74 119.19
CA ARG A 1068 -102.21 -28.62 119.80
C ARG A 1068 -103.71 -28.88 119.86
N GLU A 1069 -104.28 -29.37 118.77
CA GLU A 1069 -105.70 -29.74 118.68
C GLU A 1069 -106.07 -30.80 119.74
N THR A 1070 -105.18 -31.77 120.03
CA THR A 1070 -105.39 -32.76 121.11
C THR A 1070 -105.14 -32.24 122.53
N ALA A 1071 -104.30 -31.21 122.71
CA ALA A 1071 -104.08 -30.60 124.01
C ALA A 1071 -105.31 -29.80 124.47
N ALA A 1072 -105.84 -28.95 123.58
CA ALA A 1072 -107.08 -28.20 123.84
C ALA A 1072 -108.28 -29.11 124.15
N ALA A 1073 -108.38 -30.26 123.47
CA ALA A 1073 -109.45 -31.24 123.72
C ALA A 1073 -109.38 -31.93 125.12
N ARG A 1074 -108.20 -31.99 125.74
CA ARG A 1074 -108.03 -32.53 127.10
C ARG A 1074 -108.38 -31.53 128.20
N GLU A 1075 -108.13 -30.25 127.94
CA GLU A 1075 -108.44 -29.16 128.86
C GLU A 1075 -109.95 -28.94 129.01
N GLU A 1076 -110.71 -29.06 127.91
CA GLU A 1076 -112.17 -29.01 127.92
C GLU A 1076 -112.80 -30.16 128.74
N GLN A 1077 -112.20 -31.35 128.73
CA GLN A 1077 -112.68 -32.50 129.52
C GLN A 1077 -112.49 -32.33 131.04
N ALA A 1078 -111.59 -31.44 131.49
CA ALA A 1078 -111.38 -31.18 132.90
C ALA A 1078 -112.45 -30.24 133.52
N ARG A 1079 -113.13 -29.43 132.70
CA ARG A 1079 -114.11 -28.42 133.17
C ARG A 1079 -115.47 -28.99 133.59
N VAL A 1080 -115.80 -30.23 133.21
CA VAL A 1080 -117.13 -30.84 133.41
C VAL A 1080 -117.31 -31.48 134.81
N ALA A 1081 -116.29 -31.47 135.67
CA ALA A 1081 -116.31 -32.17 136.97
C ALA A 1081 -116.71 -31.32 138.19
N HIS A 1082 -116.94 -30.00 138.05
CA HIS A 1082 -117.29 -29.10 139.16
C HIS A 1082 -118.66 -28.43 138.95
N ASP A 1083 -119.74 -29.20 139.20
CA ASP A 1083 -121.12 -28.75 139.00
C ASP A 1083 -121.95 -28.93 140.29
N SER A 1084 -121.89 -27.95 141.20
CA SER A 1084 -122.74 -27.87 142.40
C SER A 1084 -123.01 -26.45 142.95
N ASP A 1085 -122.06 -25.51 142.80
CA ASP A 1085 -122.07 -24.25 143.59
C ASP A 1085 -122.52 -23.00 142.79
N THR A 1086 -122.89 -23.17 141.52
CA THR A 1086 -123.22 -22.07 140.58
C THR A 1086 -124.58 -21.40 140.86
N ALA A 1087 -125.49 -22.08 141.57
CA ALA A 1087 -126.81 -21.53 141.92
C ALA A 1087 -126.76 -20.45 143.01
N SER A 1088 -125.78 -20.49 143.91
CA SER A 1088 -125.49 -19.43 144.88
C SER A 1088 -124.78 -18.24 144.24
N LEU A 1089 -123.85 -18.50 143.32
CA LEU A 1089 -123.07 -17.47 142.65
C LEU A 1089 -123.97 -16.54 141.81
N LYS A 1090 -124.96 -17.09 141.08
CA LYS A 1090 -125.92 -16.27 140.33
C LYS A 1090 -126.74 -15.32 141.21
N ARG A 1091 -127.26 -15.78 142.35
CA ARG A 1091 -127.97 -14.89 143.28
C ARG A 1091 -127.08 -13.80 143.87
N ALA A 1092 -125.80 -14.11 144.08
CA ALA A 1092 -124.80 -13.13 144.53
C ALA A 1092 -124.47 -12.12 143.42
N GLN A 1093 -124.38 -12.54 142.16
CA GLN A 1093 -124.22 -11.65 141.00
C GLN A 1093 -125.44 -10.74 140.80
N ASP A 1094 -126.65 -11.28 140.89
CA ASP A 1094 -127.90 -10.51 140.80
C ASP A 1094 -128.01 -9.47 141.93
N THR A 1095 -127.70 -9.84 143.19
CA THR A 1095 -127.67 -8.87 144.30
C THR A 1095 -126.50 -7.88 144.22
N ALA A 1096 -125.32 -8.28 143.72
CA ALA A 1096 -124.21 -7.35 143.49
C ALA A 1096 -124.55 -6.32 142.41
N ARG A 1097 -125.23 -6.74 141.34
CA ARG A 1097 -125.75 -5.86 140.28
C ARG A 1097 -126.74 -4.84 140.85
N ASP A 1098 -127.71 -5.28 141.65
CA ASP A 1098 -128.73 -4.41 142.25
C ASP A 1098 -128.15 -3.44 143.30
N ILE A 1099 -127.11 -3.84 144.04
CA ILE A 1099 -126.45 -2.99 145.05
C ILE A 1099 -125.50 -1.97 144.41
N LEU A 1100 -124.76 -2.36 143.36
CA LEU A 1100 -123.74 -1.52 142.72
C LEU A 1100 -124.28 -0.68 141.55
N ASN A 1101 -125.51 -0.95 141.08
CA ASN A 1101 -126.20 -0.22 140.00
C ASN A 1101 -125.37 -0.12 138.71
N ILE A 1102 -124.65 -1.20 138.39
CA ILE A 1102 -123.86 -1.41 137.17
C ILE A 1102 -124.59 -2.37 136.23
N SER A 1103 -124.33 -2.29 134.92
CA SER A 1103 -125.02 -3.16 133.96
C SER A 1103 -124.44 -4.58 133.96
N GLN A 1104 -125.18 -5.55 133.43
CA GLN A 1104 -124.72 -6.96 133.38
C GLN A 1104 -123.41 -7.10 132.61
N SER A 1105 -123.26 -6.36 131.49
CA SER A 1105 -122.02 -6.37 130.70
C SER A 1105 -120.85 -5.78 131.48
N ASP A 1106 -121.07 -4.75 132.31
CA ASP A 1106 -119.98 -4.16 133.11
C ASP A 1106 -119.52 -5.12 134.22
N LEU A 1107 -120.43 -5.94 134.76
CA LEU A 1107 -120.11 -7.00 135.72
C LEU A 1107 -119.39 -8.17 135.05
N ASP A 1108 -119.81 -8.56 133.84
CA ASP A 1108 -119.19 -9.65 133.07
C ASP A 1108 -117.79 -9.23 132.54
N ASP A 1109 -117.59 -7.98 132.09
CA ASP A 1109 -116.28 -7.45 131.67
C ASP A 1109 -115.27 -7.34 132.82
N ILE A 1110 -115.72 -7.12 134.06
CA ILE A 1110 -114.86 -7.16 135.26
C ILE A 1110 -114.52 -8.62 135.66
N MET A 1111 -115.32 -9.59 135.22
CA MET A 1111 -115.19 -11.01 135.57
C MET A 1111 -114.52 -11.87 134.48
N SER A 1112 -114.39 -11.38 133.25
CA SER A 1112 -113.67 -12.04 132.14
C SER A 1112 -112.15 -11.94 132.31
N ALA A 1113 -111.55 -12.98 132.90
CA ALA A 1113 -110.11 -13.12 133.03
C ALA A 1113 -109.44 -13.64 131.74
N ASP A 1114 -109.53 -12.88 130.64
CA ASP A 1114 -108.94 -13.21 129.32
C ASP A 1114 -107.40 -13.01 129.25
N GLY A 1115 -106.69 -13.54 130.26
CA GLY A 1115 -105.23 -13.43 130.37
C GLY A 1115 -104.42 -14.52 129.63
N ASP A 1116 -105.04 -15.65 129.29
CA ASP A 1116 -104.30 -16.88 128.94
C ASP A 1116 -104.15 -17.14 127.41
N HIS A 1117 -104.84 -16.41 126.54
CA HIS A 1117 -104.75 -16.62 125.08
C HIS A 1117 -103.50 -16.03 124.41
N ALA A 1118 -102.66 -15.26 125.12
CA ALA A 1118 -101.47 -14.63 124.55
C ALA A 1118 -100.23 -15.55 124.48
N ALA A 1119 -100.23 -16.69 125.18
CA ALA A 1119 -99.05 -17.56 125.29
C ALA A 1119 -98.86 -18.51 124.08
N GLU A 1120 -99.94 -19.00 123.45
CA GLU A 1120 -99.85 -20.02 122.40
C GLU A 1120 -99.37 -19.48 121.04
N GLU A 1121 -99.75 -18.25 120.66
CA GLU A 1121 -99.43 -17.71 119.32
C GLU A 1121 -97.92 -17.45 119.14
N VAL A 1122 -97.24 -17.02 120.21
CA VAL A 1122 -95.79 -16.74 120.20
C VAL A 1122 -94.98 -18.01 119.90
N VAL A 1123 -95.40 -19.17 120.41
CA VAL A 1123 -94.71 -20.45 120.23
C VAL A 1123 -94.75 -20.90 118.77
N ALA A 1124 -95.90 -20.76 118.09
CA ALA A 1124 -96.06 -21.14 116.68
C ALA A 1124 -95.15 -20.32 115.74
N VAL A 1125 -95.00 -19.02 115.98
CA VAL A 1125 -94.12 -18.13 115.19
C VAL A 1125 -92.63 -18.50 115.37
N GLN A 1126 -92.24 -18.97 116.55
CA GLN A 1126 -90.85 -19.31 116.86
C GLN A 1126 -90.43 -20.65 116.23
N GLU A 1127 -91.35 -21.60 116.09
CA GLU A 1127 -91.14 -22.86 115.37
C GLU A 1127 -90.90 -22.64 113.87
N GLY A 1128 -91.76 -21.87 113.19
CA GLY A 1128 -91.61 -21.60 111.75
C GLY A 1128 -90.28 -20.92 111.38
N LYS A 1129 -89.69 -20.14 112.30
CA LYS A 1129 -88.34 -19.56 112.13
C LYS A 1129 -87.22 -20.61 112.23
N LYS A 1130 -87.37 -21.68 113.01
CA LYS A 1130 -86.42 -22.80 113.08
C LYS A 1130 -86.46 -23.63 111.80
N ASP A 1131 -87.66 -23.90 111.30
CA ASP A 1131 -87.89 -24.69 110.08
C ASP A 1131 -87.31 -24.03 108.82
N ARG A 1132 -87.48 -22.71 108.65
CA ARG A 1132 -86.82 -21.95 107.56
C ARG A 1132 -85.28 -21.94 107.65
N LYS A 1133 -84.70 -21.98 108.86
CA LYS A 1133 -83.24 -22.08 109.05
C LYS A 1133 -82.71 -23.47 108.67
N TRP A 1134 -83.46 -24.52 108.96
CA TRP A 1134 -83.13 -25.89 108.58
C TRP A 1134 -83.11 -26.06 107.05
N LEU A 1135 -84.14 -25.59 106.35
CA LEU A 1135 -84.23 -25.74 104.89
C LEU A 1135 -83.08 -25.06 104.14
N ARG A 1136 -82.70 -23.84 104.56
CA ARG A 1136 -81.51 -23.12 104.05
C ARG A 1136 -80.20 -23.87 104.33
N LYS A 1137 -80.11 -24.64 105.42
CA LYS A 1137 -78.94 -25.44 105.76
C LYS A 1137 -78.84 -26.67 104.83
N CYS A 1138 -79.96 -27.31 104.49
CA CYS A 1138 -80.01 -28.36 103.46
C CYS A 1138 -79.55 -27.83 102.09
N GLU A 1139 -80.04 -26.66 101.67
CA GLU A 1139 -79.62 -26.03 100.41
C GLU A 1139 -78.14 -25.67 100.38
N LYS A 1140 -77.59 -25.13 101.48
CA LYS A 1140 -76.16 -24.81 101.57
C LYS A 1140 -75.27 -26.06 101.49
N ILE A 1141 -75.73 -27.20 102.02
CA ILE A 1141 -75.02 -28.48 101.94
C ILE A 1141 -75.05 -29.02 100.49
N MET A 1142 -76.19 -28.96 99.79
CA MET A 1142 -76.29 -29.35 98.38
C MET A 1142 -75.44 -28.51 97.42
N ALA A 1143 -75.07 -27.28 97.82
CA ALA A 1143 -74.23 -26.38 97.03
C ALA A 1143 -72.72 -26.62 97.21
N THR A 1144 -72.29 -27.49 98.14
CA THR A 1144 -70.88 -27.87 98.30
C THR A 1144 -70.47 -28.94 97.28
N LYS A 1145 -69.23 -28.89 96.79
CA LYS A 1145 -68.70 -29.78 95.74
C LYS A 1145 -68.25 -31.16 96.23
N ASP A 1146 -68.09 -31.32 97.55
CA ASP A 1146 -67.61 -32.55 98.20
C ASP A 1146 -68.77 -33.36 98.82
N GLU A 1147 -68.48 -34.42 99.60
CA GLU A 1147 -69.45 -35.43 100.12
C GLU A 1147 -70.67 -34.87 100.89
N PHE A 1148 -71.61 -34.24 100.19
CA PHE A 1148 -72.79 -33.59 100.78
C PHE A 1148 -73.82 -34.58 101.32
N VAL A 1149 -73.78 -35.84 100.87
CA VAL A 1149 -74.78 -36.88 101.18
C VAL A 1149 -74.83 -37.20 102.68
N ARG A 1150 -73.69 -37.43 103.34
CA ARG A 1150 -73.66 -37.78 104.78
C ARG A 1150 -74.17 -36.65 105.68
N PRO A 1151 -73.68 -35.39 105.57
CA PRO A 1151 -74.20 -34.27 106.37
C PRO A 1151 -75.67 -33.96 106.09
N LEU A 1152 -76.13 -34.10 104.84
CA LEU A 1152 -77.52 -33.91 104.45
C LEU A 1152 -78.44 -34.97 105.06
N VAL A 1153 -78.08 -36.26 104.98
CA VAL A 1153 -78.88 -37.36 105.56
C VAL A 1153 -78.99 -37.21 107.08
N SER A 1154 -77.89 -36.89 107.78
CA SER A 1154 -77.92 -36.62 109.23
C SER A 1154 -78.86 -35.45 109.57
N LEU A 1155 -78.85 -34.39 108.77
CA LEU A 1155 -79.71 -33.22 108.96
C LEU A 1155 -81.19 -33.52 108.66
N ILE A 1156 -81.47 -34.44 107.74
CA ILE A 1156 -82.83 -34.94 107.43
C ILE A 1156 -83.35 -35.83 108.55
N LEU A 1157 -82.54 -36.77 109.06
CA LEU A 1157 -82.93 -37.66 110.15
C LEU A 1157 -83.34 -36.89 111.41
N LEU A 1158 -82.61 -35.83 111.78
CA LEU A 1158 -82.99 -34.93 112.89
C LEU A 1158 -84.42 -34.34 112.78
N LYS A 1159 -84.97 -34.19 111.56
CA LYS A 1159 -86.37 -33.76 111.35
C LYS A 1159 -87.36 -34.92 111.29
N VAL A 1160 -86.92 -36.13 110.94
CA VAL A 1160 -87.71 -37.35 111.08
C VAL A 1160 -87.90 -37.67 112.57
N ASP A 1161 -86.83 -37.57 113.36
CA ASP A 1161 -86.83 -37.80 114.81
C ASP A 1161 -87.73 -36.78 115.53
N GLU A 1162 -87.64 -35.49 115.17
CA GLU A 1162 -88.59 -34.47 115.68
C GLU A 1162 -90.05 -34.84 115.37
N ARG A 1163 -90.34 -35.41 114.18
CA ARG A 1163 -91.69 -35.90 113.86
C ARG A 1163 -92.09 -37.11 114.69
N ALA A 1164 -91.15 -38.01 114.98
CA ALA A 1164 -91.41 -39.19 115.79
C ALA A 1164 -91.76 -38.79 117.24
N ASP A 1165 -91.00 -37.87 117.85
CA ASP A 1165 -91.29 -37.32 119.17
C ASP A 1165 -92.67 -36.64 119.24
N LEU A 1166 -93.03 -35.87 118.20
CA LEU A 1166 -94.35 -35.23 118.12
C LEU A 1166 -95.50 -36.23 117.99
N LEU A 1167 -95.31 -37.32 117.24
CA LEU A 1167 -96.29 -38.41 117.11
C LEU A 1167 -96.39 -39.25 118.40
N MET A 1168 -95.28 -39.45 119.12
CA MET A 1168 -95.29 -40.09 120.45
C MET A 1168 -96.06 -39.25 121.47
N ARG A 1169 -95.93 -37.92 121.43
CA ARG A 1169 -96.72 -37.00 122.29
C ARG A 1169 -98.20 -36.94 121.91
N LEU A 1170 -98.56 -37.28 120.68
CA LEU A 1170 -99.94 -37.41 120.19
C LEU A 1170 -100.59 -38.75 120.60
N ALA A 1171 -99.78 -39.79 120.83
CA ALA A 1171 -100.23 -41.11 121.27
C ALA A 1171 -100.26 -41.26 122.80
N SER A 1172 -99.60 -40.35 123.53
CA SER A 1172 -99.69 -40.18 124.99
C SER A 1172 -100.88 -39.31 125.38
#